data_AF-A0AAV8D7V3-F1
#
_entry.id   AF-A0AAV8D7V3-F1
#
_cell.length_a   1.000
_cell.length_b   1.000
_cell.length_c   1.000
_cell.angle_alpha   90.00
_cell.angle_beta   90.00
_cell.angle_gamma   90.00
#
_symmetry.space_group_name_H-M   'P 1'
#
loop_
_entity.id
_entity.type
_entity.pdbx_description
1 polymer ?
#
loop_
_entity_poly.entity_id
_entity_poly.type
_entity_poly.pdbx_seq_one_letter_code
_entity_poly.pdbx_strand_id
1 'polypeptide(L)'
;MSGGGATSWRTLLLRIGDKCAEYGGGSDYRDHIDTCFSALGRDFETSKDAIFELLLQCAEQLPHKAPFYAVLVGLVNLENEDFAKRVVDATHSALQDGLQEGNCDRIRISLRFLTALMSSKVIAPSSIIEAFETLLSSAATTIDEETGNPSCQPCADFYVYCILASLPWGGAELAEQVPDEFERVMVGLQSYLSIRTCCNDISFSVFENDEGTSPTEKDFIEDLWERIQLLSHNGWKAVSVPRPHLPFEAQLVAGQSHAFSPISCPVQPISSSSNSKKSRGQERHEAGLNFPQRLRRLSIFPSNKNETMKPIDRFVVEEYLLDVLLFFNGCRKECAFYLAGLPVPFRYEYILAETIFSQLLLLPQPPFKPIYYTLVILDLCKALPGAFPAVVVGAVRALFNKITNMDMECRNRLILWFSHHLSNCQYIWPWQDWAYVRDLPRWAPQRVFVQEVLEREIRLSYWDKIKQSIEDATALEKLLPPKGGPDFKYTTTDPNQELTDGHRLSRELSGHVRNRKTSREISSWVEEYIINEHGPKFALEVVAQTFLDIGSKSFTHLITVLERYGQVIAKVCSNEDLEVELMNEVGLYWRNSTQMTAVAIDRMMGYRLISNRAIVKWVFSSVNIDTFHVSDRPWEILRNAVNKTCNRLADLRKEIATLEKAAHAAEESSLKSAKDYEEAKLISEATDGKEPGQPPARVKRLEIYAERARKDVATACESVEAKKVALSGAIDESKALFTLLFKSFVDVLNTKLPAVSPDGELPNLRSGNANEKCVEVDLEAAASMDVDQDNENGGANDSGTNGEGKRQGYNIGELEQWCLVTLGYLKAFSRQYATEIWPHIEALDSEVFTGDAHLLIRKAAFSGLSRPSNEW
;
A
#
# COMPACT_ATOMS: atom_id res chain seq x y z
N MET A 1 -12.66 -47.25 -22.88
CA MET A 1 -13.33 -47.52 -21.59
C MET A 1 -12.32 -47.34 -20.46
N SER A 2 -12.44 -46.25 -19.70
CA SER A 2 -12.19 -46.18 -18.26
C SER A 2 -12.55 -44.78 -17.74
N GLY A 3 -13.83 -44.60 -17.39
CA GLY A 3 -14.31 -43.68 -16.34
C GLY A 3 -14.09 -42.18 -16.49
N GLY A 4 -14.79 -41.52 -17.42
CA GLY A 4 -15.06 -40.08 -17.31
C GLY A 4 -16.14 -39.86 -16.25
N GLY A 5 -15.75 -39.55 -15.01
CA GLY A 5 -16.71 -39.09 -14.00
C GLY A 5 -17.38 -37.81 -14.51
N ALA A 6 -18.71 -37.74 -14.44
CA ALA A 6 -19.44 -36.53 -14.81
C ALA A 6 -18.87 -35.33 -14.03
N THR A 7 -18.34 -34.33 -14.72
CA THR A 7 -17.82 -33.11 -14.11
C THR A 7 -18.94 -32.45 -13.30
N SER A 8 -18.68 -32.17 -12.01
CA SER A 8 -19.69 -31.59 -11.12
C SER A 8 -20.13 -30.22 -11.62
N TRP A 9 -21.42 -29.88 -11.49
CA TRP A 9 -21.94 -28.54 -11.79
C TRP A 9 -21.18 -27.43 -11.05
N ARG A 10 -20.63 -27.73 -9.85
CA ARG A 10 -19.79 -26.80 -9.08
C ARG A 10 -18.52 -26.42 -9.84
N THR A 11 -17.85 -27.41 -10.44
CA THR A 11 -16.62 -27.19 -11.20
C THR A 11 -16.92 -26.45 -12.50
N LEU A 12 -18.00 -26.81 -13.19
CA LEU A 12 -18.43 -26.11 -14.40
C LEU A 12 -18.75 -24.64 -14.11
N LEU A 13 -19.56 -24.37 -13.08
CA LEU A 13 -19.90 -23.00 -12.69
C LEU A 13 -18.64 -22.17 -12.34
N LEU A 14 -17.70 -22.74 -11.59
CA LEU A 14 -16.45 -22.06 -11.25
C LEU A 14 -15.57 -21.77 -12.48
N ARG A 15 -15.49 -22.73 -13.40
CA ARG A 15 -14.60 -22.69 -14.58
C ARG A 15 -15.25 -22.10 -15.83
N ILE A 16 -16.48 -21.61 -15.75
CA ILE A 16 -17.15 -21.03 -16.92
C ILE A 16 -16.32 -19.91 -17.53
N GLY A 17 -16.24 -19.88 -18.86
CA GLY A 17 -15.39 -18.95 -19.62
C GLY A 17 -13.87 -19.27 -19.61
N ASP A 18 -13.38 -20.21 -18.79
CA ASP A 18 -11.96 -20.58 -18.77
C ASP A 18 -11.61 -21.52 -19.93
N LYS A 19 -10.38 -21.42 -20.42
CA LYS A 19 -9.78 -22.42 -21.30
C LYS A 19 -9.30 -23.61 -20.48
N CYS A 20 -10.18 -24.57 -20.20
CA CYS A 20 -9.88 -25.72 -19.34
C CYS A 20 -10.40 -27.05 -19.88
N ALA A 21 -9.92 -28.15 -19.30
CA ALA A 21 -10.26 -29.50 -19.73
C ALA A 21 -11.74 -29.84 -19.48
N GLU A 22 -12.36 -29.23 -18.48
CA GLU A 22 -13.77 -29.40 -18.13
C GLU A 22 -14.72 -28.97 -19.25
N TYR A 23 -14.29 -28.04 -20.11
CA TYR A 23 -15.00 -27.62 -21.32
C TYR A 23 -14.31 -28.11 -22.60
N GLY A 24 -13.55 -29.21 -22.52
CA GLY A 24 -12.90 -29.82 -23.69
C GLY A 24 -11.77 -28.97 -24.29
N GLY A 25 -11.28 -27.95 -23.59
CA GLY A 25 -10.25 -27.02 -24.07
C GLY A 25 -10.73 -26.01 -25.11
N GLY A 26 -12.03 -25.97 -25.40
CA GLY A 26 -12.65 -25.00 -26.31
C GLY A 26 -12.68 -23.58 -25.73
N SER A 27 -12.99 -22.61 -26.59
CA SER A 27 -13.27 -21.22 -26.21
C SER A 27 -14.63 -20.74 -26.70
N ASP A 28 -15.52 -21.66 -27.08
CA ASP A 28 -16.89 -21.30 -27.46
C ASP A 28 -17.72 -21.09 -26.19
N TYR A 29 -17.93 -19.82 -25.87
CA TYR A 29 -18.69 -19.42 -24.70
C TYR A 29 -20.14 -19.90 -24.72
N ARG A 30 -20.73 -20.11 -25.90
CA ARG A 30 -22.09 -20.66 -26.02
C ARG A 30 -22.12 -22.08 -25.49
N ASP A 31 -21.21 -22.93 -25.97
CA ASP A 31 -21.10 -24.33 -25.54
C ASP A 31 -20.81 -24.45 -24.04
N HIS A 32 -19.98 -23.54 -23.49
CA HIS A 32 -19.70 -23.51 -22.05
C HIS A 32 -20.96 -23.21 -21.23
N ILE A 33 -21.76 -22.24 -21.66
CA ILE A 33 -23.02 -21.86 -21.01
C ILE A 33 -24.05 -22.98 -21.14
N ASP A 34 -24.26 -23.53 -22.34
CA ASP A 34 -25.21 -24.63 -22.57
C ASP A 34 -24.86 -25.87 -21.73
N THR A 35 -23.56 -26.21 -21.66
CA THR A 35 -23.06 -27.33 -20.84
C THR A 35 -23.28 -27.08 -19.35
N CYS A 36 -22.97 -25.87 -18.87
CA CYS A 36 -23.15 -25.51 -17.47
C CYS A 36 -24.63 -25.47 -17.08
N PHE A 37 -25.46 -24.83 -17.90
CA PHE A 37 -26.91 -24.73 -17.69
C PHE A 37 -27.56 -26.12 -17.65
N SER A 38 -27.21 -27.00 -18.61
CA SER A 38 -27.68 -28.39 -18.63
C SER A 38 -27.26 -29.17 -17.38
N ALA A 39 -26.04 -28.93 -16.87
CA ALA A 39 -25.57 -29.56 -15.64
C ALA A 39 -26.31 -29.04 -14.40
N LEU A 40 -26.57 -27.74 -14.31
CA LEU A 40 -27.35 -27.12 -13.23
C LEU A 40 -28.79 -27.65 -13.24
N GLY A 41 -29.45 -27.71 -14.40
CA GLY A 41 -30.83 -28.18 -14.53
C GLY A 41 -31.05 -29.61 -14.03
N ARG A 42 -30.07 -30.51 -14.20
CA ARG A 42 -30.15 -31.90 -13.71
C ARG A 42 -30.25 -32.01 -12.19
N ASP A 43 -29.55 -31.13 -11.47
CA ASP A 43 -29.45 -31.17 -10.01
C ASP A 43 -30.24 -30.03 -9.32
N PHE A 44 -30.91 -29.17 -10.09
CA PHE A 44 -31.51 -27.90 -9.63
C PHE A 44 -32.44 -28.08 -8.43
N GLU A 45 -33.42 -28.99 -8.54
CA GLU A 45 -34.40 -29.24 -7.45
C GLU A 45 -33.74 -29.76 -6.17
N THR A 46 -32.65 -30.51 -6.28
CA THR A 46 -31.95 -31.09 -5.11
C THR A 46 -30.93 -30.14 -4.49
N SER A 47 -30.42 -29.18 -5.28
CA SER A 47 -29.26 -28.36 -4.93
C SER A 47 -29.51 -26.86 -5.09
N LYS A 48 -30.77 -26.41 -5.17
CA LYS A 48 -31.17 -25.01 -5.44
C LYS A 48 -30.43 -24.00 -4.56
N ASP A 49 -30.40 -24.23 -3.25
CA ASP A 49 -29.71 -23.34 -2.30
C ASP A 49 -28.19 -23.34 -2.48
N ALA A 50 -27.59 -24.51 -2.71
CA ALA A 50 -26.14 -24.60 -2.95
C ALA A 50 -25.73 -23.93 -4.27
N ILE A 51 -26.57 -24.04 -5.32
CA ILE A 51 -26.37 -23.36 -6.60
C ILE A 51 -26.46 -21.85 -6.40
N PHE A 52 -27.49 -21.38 -5.68
CA PHE A 52 -27.68 -19.98 -5.35
C PHE A 52 -26.46 -19.40 -4.61
N GLU A 53 -26.01 -20.05 -3.54
CA GLU A 53 -24.87 -19.62 -2.74
C GLU A 53 -23.58 -19.57 -3.57
N LEU A 54 -23.29 -20.63 -4.34
CA LEU A 54 -22.06 -20.67 -5.14
C LEU A 54 -22.09 -19.66 -6.29
N LEU A 55 -23.24 -19.45 -6.92
CA LEU A 55 -23.38 -18.47 -8.01
C LEU A 55 -23.10 -17.05 -7.51
N LEU A 56 -23.67 -16.67 -6.36
CA LEU A 56 -23.41 -15.35 -5.76
C LEU A 56 -21.93 -15.19 -5.37
N GLN A 57 -21.34 -16.22 -4.74
CA GLN A 57 -19.91 -16.20 -4.41
C GLN A 57 -19.04 -16.06 -5.65
N CYS A 58 -19.39 -16.73 -6.75
CA CYS A 58 -18.66 -16.61 -8.00
C CYS A 58 -18.84 -15.23 -8.65
N ALA A 59 -20.05 -14.67 -8.65
CA ALA A 59 -20.30 -13.33 -9.18
C ALA A 59 -19.53 -12.24 -8.40
N GLU A 60 -19.38 -12.43 -7.08
CA GLU A 60 -18.62 -11.53 -6.21
C GLU A 60 -17.10 -11.70 -6.38
N GLN A 61 -16.58 -12.93 -6.32
CA GLN A 61 -15.13 -13.20 -6.27
C GLN A 61 -14.46 -13.40 -7.63
N LEU A 62 -15.25 -13.61 -8.69
CA LEU A 62 -14.80 -13.71 -10.08
C LEU A 62 -15.52 -12.68 -10.95
N PRO A 63 -15.44 -11.37 -10.64
CA PRO A 63 -16.22 -10.33 -11.34
C PRO A 63 -15.84 -10.18 -12.82
N HIS A 64 -14.65 -10.63 -13.23
CA HIS A 64 -14.26 -10.73 -14.63
C HIS A 64 -15.09 -11.75 -15.43
N LYS A 65 -15.83 -12.62 -14.74
CA LYS A 65 -16.78 -13.59 -15.32
C LYS A 65 -18.25 -13.22 -15.12
N ALA A 66 -18.54 -12.04 -14.55
CA ALA A 66 -19.90 -11.58 -14.29
C ALA A 66 -20.87 -11.73 -15.49
N PRO A 67 -20.49 -11.44 -16.75
CA PRO A 67 -21.37 -11.65 -17.89
C PRO A 67 -21.84 -13.10 -18.08
N PHE A 68 -20.99 -14.09 -17.79
CA PHE A 68 -21.34 -15.51 -17.93
C PHE A 68 -22.35 -15.94 -16.86
N TYR A 69 -22.15 -15.51 -15.62
CA TYR A 69 -23.09 -15.76 -14.53
C TYR A 69 -24.44 -15.10 -14.78
N ALA A 70 -24.44 -13.88 -15.32
CA ALA A 70 -25.68 -13.17 -15.64
C ALA A 70 -26.51 -13.89 -16.71
N VAL A 71 -25.87 -14.44 -17.75
CA VAL A 71 -26.58 -15.24 -18.77
C VAL A 71 -27.14 -16.52 -18.18
N LEU A 72 -26.39 -17.22 -17.32
CA LEU A 72 -26.90 -18.40 -16.63
C LEU A 72 -28.14 -18.08 -15.78
N VAL A 73 -28.12 -16.96 -15.04
CA VAL A 73 -29.31 -16.49 -14.30
C VAL A 73 -30.46 -16.18 -15.25
N GLY A 74 -30.18 -15.55 -16.40
CA GLY A 74 -31.18 -15.27 -17.43
C GLY A 74 -31.83 -16.52 -18.03
N LEU A 75 -31.05 -17.59 -18.28
CA LEU A 75 -31.59 -18.86 -18.74
C LEU A 75 -32.41 -19.56 -17.65
N VAL A 76 -31.94 -19.56 -16.39
CA VAL A 76 -32.70 -20.11 -15.26
C VAL A 76 -34.00 -19.33 -15.04
N ASN A 77 -34.02 -18.01 -15.28
CA ASN A 77 -35.21 -17.18 -15.16
C ASN A 77 -36.37 -17.62 -16.07
N LEU A 78 -36.06 -18.25 -17.21
CA LEU A 78 -37.09 -18.80 -18.11
C LEU A 78 -37.83 -20.00 -17.50
N GLU A 79 -37.20 -20.69 -16.54
CA GLU A 79 -37.75 -21.88 -15.88
C GLU A 79 -38.17 -21.60 -14.42
N ASN A 80 -37.50 -20.65 -13.74
CA ASN A 80 -37.71 -20.35 -12.33
C ASN A 80 -37.48 -18.85 -12.03
N GLU A 81 -38.55 -18.05 -12.18
CA GLU A 81 -38.53 -16.60 -11.91
C GLU A 81 -38.16 -16.27 -10.45
N ASP A 82 -38.62 -17.07 -9.48
CA ASP A 82 -38.33 -16.88 -8.05
C ASP A 82 -36.83 -16.99 -7.74
N PHE A 83 -36.12 -17.90 -8.42
CA PHE A 83 -34.68 -18.05 -8.25
C PHE A 83 -33.94 -16.81 -8.76
N ALA A 84 -34.28 -16.34 -9.95
CA ALA A 84 -33.68 -15.14 -10.53
C ALA A 84 -33.98 -13.90 -9.67
N LYS A 85 -35.22 -13.75 -9.21
CA LYS A 85 -35.61 -12.70 -8.27
C LYS A 85 -34.78 -12.75 -6.99
N ARG A 86 -34.58 -13.92 -6.39
CA ARG A 86 -33.75 -14.09 -5.19
C ARG A 86 -32.30 -13.64 -5.43
N VAL A 87 -31.74 -13.90 -6.62
CA VAL A 87 -30.38 -13.45 -7.00
C VAL A 87 -30.32 -11.92 -7.11
N VAL A 88 -31.33 -11.31 -7.75
CA VAL A 88 -31.45 -9.85 -7.85
C VAL A 88 -31.56 -9.21 -6.47
N ASP A 89 -32.47 -9.70 -5.62
CA ASP A 89 -32.72 -9.18 -4.29
C ASP A 89 -31.46 -9.29 -3.40
N ALA A 90 -30.71 -10.41 -3.49
CA ALA A 90 -29.47 -10.60 -2.75
C ALA A 90 -28.33 -9.69 -3.25
N THR A 91 -28.21 -9.52 -4.57
CA THR A 91 -27.20 -8.61 -5.15
C THR A 91 -27.50 -7.15 -4.80
N HIS A 92 -28.77 -6.75 -4.84
CA HIS A 92 -29.22 -5.44 -4.39
C HIS A 92 -28.95 -5.24 -2.88
N SER A 93 -29.25 -6.23 -2.03
CA SER A 93 -28.92 -6.16 -0.61
C SER A 93 -27.42 -5.97 -0.40
N ALA A 94 -26.57 -6.67 -1.17
CA ALA A 94 -25.13 -6.50 -1.09
C ALA A 94 -24.65 -5.09 -1.51
N LEU A 95 -25.26 -4.50 -2.54
CA LEU A 95 -25.02 -3.11 -2.91
C LEU A 95 -25.43 -2.16 -1.79
N GLN A 96 -26.61 -2.34 -1.20
CA GLN A 96 -27.12 -1.49 -0.14
C GLN A 96 -26.27 -1.58 1.13
N ASP A 97 -25.89 -2.79 1.55
CA ASP A 97 -24.96 -3.00 2.67
C ASP A 97 -23.61 -2.32 2.39
N GLY A 98 -23.08 -2.49 1.17
CA GLY A 98 -21.83 -1.87 0.76
C GLY A 98 -21.88 -0.34 0.88
N LEU A 99 -22.98 0.29 0.47
CA LEU A 99 -23.20 1.74 0.62
C LEU A 99 -23.25 2.18 2.09
N GLN A 100 -23.87 1.40 2.97
CA GLN A 100 -23.96 1.73 4.40
C GLN A 100 -22.61 1.54 5.12
N GLU A 101 -21.84 0.51 4.72
CA GLU A 101 -20.54 0.18 5.31
C GLU A 101 -19.38 1.02 4.73
N GLY A 102 -19.59 1.68 3.58
CA GLY A 102 -18.51 2.31 2.81
C GLY A 102 -17.58 1.29 2.14
N ASN A 103 -18.05 0.07 1.88
CA ASN A 103 -17.25 -0.98 1.25
C ASN A 103 -17.19 -0.77 -0.27
N CYS A 104 -16.13 -0.10 -0.72
CA CYS A 104 -15.93 0.28 -2.12
C CYS A 104 -15.96 -0.93 -3.08
N ASP A 105 -15.32 -2.04 -2.73
CA ASP A 105 -15.27 -3.21 -3.60
C ASP A 105 -16.65 -3.85 -3.77
N ARG A 106 -17.39 -4.00 -2.67
CA ARG A 106 -18.74 -4.56 -2.69
C ARG A 106 -19.70 -3.71 -3.51
N ILE A 107 -19.64 -2.39 -3.41
CA ILE A 107 -20.45 -1.45 -4.20
C ILE A 107 -20.17 -1.64 -5.69
N ARG A 108 -18.89 -1.55 -6.09
CA ARG A 108 -18.45 -1.61 -7.49
C ARG A 108 -18.83 -2.94 -8.15
N ILE A 109 -18.57 -4.05 -7.47
CA ILE A 109 -18.81 -5.40 -8.01
C ILE A 109 -20.31 -5.69 -8.09
N SER A 110 -21.07 -5.32 -7.06
CA SER A 110 -22.53 -5.52 -7.07
C SER A 110 -23.19 -4.71 -8.18
N LEU A 111 -22.81 -3.43 -8.35
CA LEU A 111 -23.35 -2.57 -9.41
C LEU A 111 -22.99 -3.10 -10.81
N ARG A 112 -21.76 -3.60 -11.00
CA ARG A 112 -21.35 -4.25 -12.26
C ARG A 112 -22.14 -5.52 -12.53
N PHE A 113 -22.40 -6.35 -11.52
CA PHE A 113 -23.16 -7.58 -11.68
C PHE A 113 -24.65 -7.29 -11.97
N LEU A 114 -25.25 -6.31 -11.31
CA LEU A 114 -26.61 -5.81 -11.64
C LEU A 114 -26.68 -5.31 -13.08
N THR A 115 -25.64 -4.61 -13.55
CA THR A 115 -25.54 -4.16 -14.95
C THR A 115 -25.46 -5.35 -15.91
N ALA A 116 -24.69 -6.40 -15.59
CA ALA A 116 -24.62 -7.61 -16.40
C ALA A 116 -25.96 -8.40 -16.42
N LEU A 117 -26.68 -8.45 -15.29
CA LEU A 117 -28.03 -9.04 -15.18
C LEU A 117 -29.04 -8.28 -16.04
N MET A 118 -28.95 -6.95 -16.08
CA MET A 118 -29.75 -6.12 -17.00
C MET A 118 -29.44 -6.45 -18.46
N SER A 119 -28.15 -6.56 -18.85
CA SER A 119 -27.78 -6.95 -20.22
C SER A 119 -28.30 -8.35 -20.60
N SER A 120 -28.48 -9.23 -19.61
CA SER A 120 -29.05 -10.57 -19.78
C SER A 120 -30.59 -10.61 -19.64
N LYS A 121 -31.27 -9.46 -19.68
CA LYS A 121 -32.74 -9.27 -19.59
C LYS A 121 -33.39 -9.72 -18.26
N VAL A 122 -32.58 -9.96 -17.22
CA VAL A 122 -33.07 -10.33 -15.87
C VAL A 122 -33.59 -9.11 -15.12
N ILE A 123 -32.98 -7.94 -15.31
CA ILE A 123 -33.33 -6.69 -14.61
C ILE A 123 -33.84 -5.66 -15.63
N ALA A 124 -34.85 -4.89 -15.24
CA ALA A 124 -35.33 -3.76 -16.03
C ALA A 124 -34.28 -2.62 -16.11
N PRO A 125 -33.99 -2.05 -17.29
CA PRO A 125 -33.02 -0.95 -17.44
C PRO A 125 -33.30 0.26 -16.55
N SER A 126 -34.58 0.56 -16.29
CA SER A 126 -35.00 1.67 -15.43
C SER A 126 -34.46 1.58 -14.00
N SER A 127 -34.31 0.36 -13.44
CA SER A 127 -33.76 0.19 -12.08
C SER A 127 -32.27 0.55 -12.02
N ILE A 128 -31.51 0.33 -13.08
CA ILE A 128 -30.10 0.72 -13.16
C ILE A 128 -29.96 2.25 -13.29
N ILE A 129 -30.82 2.88 -14.10
CA ILE A 129 -30.87 4.34 -14.22
C ILE A 129 -31.17 4.98 -12.87
N GLU A 130 -32.19 4.51 -12.15
CA GLU A 130 -32.56 5.06 -10.85
C GLU A 130 -31.41 4.97 -9.83
N ALA A 131 -30.65 3.87 -9.85
CA ALA A 131 -29.45 3.72 -9.04
C ALA A 131 -28.36 4.74 -9.44
N PHE A 132 -28.12 4.95 -10.73
CA PHE A 132 -27.16 5.95 -11.21
C PHE A 132 -27.57 7.38 -10.84
N GLU A 133 -28.85 7.74 -11.02
CA GLU A 133 -29.38 9.06 -10.65
C GLU A 133 -29.26 9.30 -9.14
N THR A 134 -29.48 8.27 -8.31
CA THR A 134 -29.33 8.36 -6.86
C THR A 134 -27.87 8.59 -6.44
N LEU A 135 -26.94 7.80 -6.98
CA LEU A 135 -25.50 7.95 -6.72
C LEU A 135 -25.00 9.34 -7.15
N LEU A 136 -25.41 9.81 -8.32
CA LEU A 136 -25.03 11.11 -8.85
C LEU A 136 -25.61 12.26 -8.01
N SER A 137 -26.87 12.16 -7.59
CA SER A 137 -27.51 13.16 -6.72
C SER A 137 -26.80 13.25 -5.37
N SER A 138 -26.40 12.10 -4.80
CA SER A 138 -25.59 12.05 -3.58
C SER A 138 -24.21 12.67 -3.78
N ALA A 139 -23.55 12.41 -4.90
CA ALA A 139 -22.26 12.99 -5.24
C ALA A 139 -22.33 14.53 -5.35
N ALA A 140 -23.32 15.05 -6.09
CA ALA A 140 -23.54 16.49 -6.24
C ALA A 140 -23.86 17.19 -4.90
N THR A 141 -24.71 16.57 -4.07
CA THR A 141 -25.06 17.09 -2.74
C THR A 141 -23.86 17.08 -1.80
N THR A 142 -22.97 16.09 -1.91
CA THR A 142 -21.79 15.97 -1.03
C THR A 142 -20.82 17.12 -1.22
N ILE A 143 -20.60 17.58 -2.46
CA ILE A 143 -19.65 18.64 -2.78
C ILE A 143 -20.24 20.05 -2.70
N ASP A 144 -21.55 20.16 -2.47
CA ASP A 144 -22.24 21.44 -2.28
C ASP A 144 -21.72 22.15 -1.03
N GLU A 145 -21.32 23.41 -1.16
CA GLU A 145 -20.71 24.16 -0.05
C GLU A 145 -21.73 24.59 1.02
N GLU A 146 -23.02 24.69 0.68
CA GLU A 146 -24.07 25.17 1.60
C GLU A 146 -24.71 24.02 2.40
N THR A 147 -24.89 22.87 1.75
CA THR A 147 -25.68 21.74 2.26
C THR A 147 -24.86 20.47 2.50
N GLY A 148 -23.65 20.39 1.93
CA GLY A 148 -22.79 19.21 1.93
C GLY A 148 -21.55 19.30 2.82
N ASN A 149 -20.58 18.41 2.53
CA ASN A 149 -19.23 18.45 3.09
C ASN A 149 -18.21 18.21 1.96
N PRO A 150 -17.65 19.27 1.35
CA PRO A 150 -16.66 19.15 0.28
C PRO A 150 -15.39 18.38 0.65
N SER A 151 -15.09 18.22 1.96
CA SER A 151 -13.98 17.36 2.40
C SER A 151 -14.22 15.89 2.04
N CYS A 152 -15.49 15.48 1.91
CA CYS A 152 -15.90 14.14 1.49
C CYS A 152 -15.99 13.96 -0.04
N GLN A 153 -15.39 14.86 -0.84
CA GLN A 153 -15.31 14.68 -2.30
C GLN A 153 -14.77 13.29 -2.73
N PRO A 154 -13.82 12.63 -2.03
CA PRO A 154 -13.41 11.26 -2.38
C PRO A 154 -14.57 10.25 -2.47
N CYS A 155 -15.59 10.38 -1.61
CA CYS A 155 -16.80 9.56 -1.67
C CYS A 155 -17.65 9.88 -2.91
N ALA A 156 -17.86 11.16 -3.19
CA ALA A 156 -18.60 11.63 -4.37
C ALA A 156 -17.93 11.17 -5.68
N ASP A 157 -16.61 11.34 -5.76
CA ASP A 157 -15.75 10.88 -6.86
C ASP A 157 -15.83 9.35 -7.02
N PHE A 158 -15.89 8.60 -5.91
CA PHE A 158 -16.05 7.15 -5.93
C PHE A 158 -17.43 6.71 -6.48
N TYR A 159 -18.51 7.39 -6.12
CA TYR A 159 -19.84 7.10 -6.68
C TYR A 159 -19.91 7.35 -8.19
N VAL A 160 -19.34 8.47 -8.63
CA VAL A 160 -19.22 8.79 -10.07
C VAL A 160 -18.34 7.75 -10.78
N TYR A 161 -17.24 7.35 -10.16
CA TYR A 161 -16.42 6.25 -10.67
C TYR A 161 -17.21 4.94 -10.82
N CYS A 162 -18.03 4.55 -9.85
CA CYS A 162 -18.86 3.34 -9.92
C CYS A 162 -19.83 3.36 -11.11
N ILE A 163 -20.43 4.51 -11.40
CA ILE A 163 -21.28 4.69 -12.59
C ILE A 163 -20.43 4.49 -13.85
N LEU A 164 -19.36 5.27 -14.01
CA LEU A 164 -18.48 5.22 -15.19
C LEU A 164 -17.91 3.81 -15.44
N ALA A 165 -17.49 3.13 -14.37
CA ALA A 165 -16.91 1.80 -14.40
C ALA A 165 -17.93 0.70 -14.75
N SER A 166 -19.24 0.97 -14.68
CA SER A 166 -20.29 0.01 -15.04
C SER A 166 -20.69 0.11 -16.52
N LEU A 167 -20.50 1.28 -17.13
CA LEU A 167 -20.92 1.55 -18.52
C LEU A 167 -20.29 0.64 -19.59
N PRO A 168 -19.06 0.12 -19.47
CA PRO A 168 -18.54 -0.84 -20.47
C PRO A 168 -19.34 -2.15 -20.56
N TRP A 169 -20.09 -2.51 -19.49
CA TRP A 169 -20.86 -3.75 -19.41
C TRP A 169 -22.33 -3.62 -19.82
N GLY A 170 -22.90 -2.41 -19.81
CA GLY A 170 -24.32 -2.21 -20.10
C GLY A 170 -24.68 -0.91 -20.82
N GLY A 171 -23.71 -0.05 -21.15
CA GLY A 171 -23.97 1.23 -21.81
C GLY A 171 -24.58 1.09 -23.20
N ALA A 172 -24.28 -0.01 -23.92
CA ALA A 172 -24.91 -0.30 -25.21
C ALA A 172 -26.41 -0.58 -25.01
N GLU A 173 -26.74 -1.44 -24.07
CA GLU A 173 -28.11 -1.85 -23.75
C GLU A 173 -28.94 -0.70 -23.19
N LEU A 174 -28.35 0.17 -22.36
CA LEU A 174 -29.01 1.38 -21.84
C LEU A 174 -29.29 2.38 -22.97
N ALA A 175 -28.30 2.66 -23.82
CA ALA A 175 -28.45 3.57 -24.95
C ALA A 175 -29.50 3.10 -25.97
N GLU A 176 -29.70 1.79 -26.11
CA GLU A 176 -30.70 1.22 -27.00
C GLU A 176 -32.11 1.18 -26.37
N GLN A 177 -32.22 0.78 -25.10
CA GLN A 177 -33.52 0.49 -24.48
C GLN A 177 -34.14 1.71 -23.78
N VAL A 178 -33.33 2.60 -23.21
CA VAL A 178 -33.78 3.78 -22.42
C VAL A 178 -32.93 5.02 -22.74
N PRO A 179 -32.90 5.49 -24.01
CA PRO A 179 -31.98 6.54 -24.46
C PRO A 179 -32.17 7.88 -23.74
N ASP A 180 -33.41 8.29 -23.48
CA ASP A 180 -33.71 9.60 -22.88
C ASP A 180 -33.30 9.64 -21.39
N GLU A 181 -33.58 8.58 -20.65
CA GLU A 181 -33.12 8.36 -19.27
C GLU A 181 -31.59 8.35 -19.19
N PHE A 182 -30.96 7.62 -20.09
CA PHE A 182 -29.52 7.44 -20.07
C PHE A 182 -28.77 8.73 -20.42
N GLU A 183 -29.29 9.53 -21.35
CA GLU A 183 -28.72 10.84 -21.67
C GLU A 183 -28.77 11.80 -20.47
N ARG A 184 -29.82 11.74 -19.64
CA ARG A 184 -29.87 12.53 -18.39
C ARG A 184 -28.73 12.18 -17.44
N VAL A 185 -28.42 10.88 -17.31
CA VAL A 185 -27.27 10.43 -16.50
C VAL A 185 -25.96 10.95 -17.09
N MET A 186 -25.77 10.87 -18.41
CA MET A 186 -24.56 11.37 -19.10
C MET A 186 -24.35 12.88 -18.93
N VAL A 187 -25.41 13.69 -19.07
CA VAL A 187 -25.38 15.14 -18.81
C VAL A 187 -25.08 15.43 -17.34
N GLY A 188 -25.65 14.63 -16.44
CA GLY A 188 -25.41 14.73 -15.02
C GLY A 188 -23.95 14.46 -14.62
N LEU A 189 -23.32 13.43 -15.21
CA LEU A 189 -21.90 13.13 -15.04
C LEU A 189 -21.02 14.30 -15.51
N GLN A 190 -21.31 14.86 -16.69
CA GLN A 190 -20.60 16.04 -17.21
C GLN A 190 -20.74 17.26 -16.29
N SER A 191 -21.93 17.44 -15.70
CA SER A 191 -22.21 18.54 -14.77
C SER A 191 -21.38 18.39 -13.48
N TYR A 192 -21.38 17.20 -12.88
CA TYR A 192 -20.55 16.91 -11.70
C TYR A 192 -19.05 17.19 -11.96
N LEU A 193 -18.52 16.70 -13.08
CA LEU A 193 -17.12 16.91 -13.45
C LEU A 193 -16.74 18.38 -13.63
N SER A 194 -17.71 19.25 -13.95
CA SER A 194 -17.48 20.69 -14.11
C SER A 194 -17.43 21.47 -12.79
N ILE A 195 -18.00 20.93 -11.71
CA ILE A 195 -18.12 21.62 -10.41
C ILE A 195 -17.16 21.09 -9.34
N ARG A 196 -16.67 19.85 -9.47
CA ARG A 196 -15.76 19.25 -8.50
C ARG A 196 -14.40 19.95 -8.50
N THR A 197 -13.67 19.89 -7.38
CA THR A 197 -12.29 20.37 -7.33
C THR A 197 -11.36 19.33 -7.94
N CYS A 198 -10.56 19.70 -8.95
CA CYS A 198 -9.60 18.77 -9.54
C CYS A 198 -8.54 18.37 -8.50
N CYS A 199 -8.39 17.07 -8.26
CA CYS A 199 -7.37 16.55 -7.37
C CYS A 199 -6.04 16.47 -8.14
N ASN A 200 -5.11 17.38 -7.85
CA ASN A 200 -3.77 17.25 -8.41
C ASN A 200 -3.06 16.07 -7.71
N ASP A 201 -3.00 14.93 -8.40
CA ASP A 201 -2.33 13.66 -8.01
C ASP A 201 -0.82 13.78 -7.69
N ILE A 202 -0.25 15.00 -7.65
CA ILE A 202 1.17 15.30 -7.41
C ILE A 202 1.67 14.64 -6.12
N SER A 203 0.81 14.54 -5.12
CA SER A 203 1.10 13.93 -3.80
C SER A 203 1.36 12.43 -3.88
N PHE A 204 0.78 11.76 -4.88
CA PHE A 204 0.79 10.30 -5.03
C PHE A 204 1.38 9.82 -6.37
N SER A 205 1.98 10.72 -7.16
CA SER A 205 2.68 10.35 -8.38
C SER A 205 3.95 9.54 -8.08
N VAL A 206 4.14 8.44 -8.79
CA VAL A 206 5.36 7.61 -8.74
C VAL A 206 6.57 8.34 -9.34
N PHE A 207 6.33 9.19 -10.34
CA PHE A 207 7.36 10.02 -10.97
C PHE A 207 7.03 11.50 -10.81
N GLU A 208 8.00 12.27 -10.35
CA GLU A 208 7.90 13.73 -10.31
C GLU A 208 8.16 14.30 -11.70
N ASN A 209 7.18 15.04 -12.23
CA ASN A 209 7.29 15.73 -13.51
C ASN A 209 8.28 16.91 -13.40
N ASP A 210 9.07 17.14 -14.45
CA ASP A 210 9.92 18.32 -14.52
C ASP A 210 9.04 19.58 -14.61
N GLU A 211 9.25 20.51 -13.67
CA GLU A 211 8.51 21.77 -13.60
C GLU A 211 8.65 22.52 -14.94
N GLY A 212 7.54 22.63 -15.68
CA GLY A 212 7.50 23.34 -16.98
C GLY A 212 6.90 22.56 -18.15
N THR A 213 6.72 21.24 -18.02
CA THR A 213 6.07 20.40 -19.04
C THR A 213 4.94 19.56 -18.44
N SER A 214 3.92 20.20 -17.87
CA SER A 214 2.63 19.53 -17.66
C SER A 214 1.67 19.96 -18.76
N PRO A 215 1.33 19.09 -19.72
CA PRO A 215 0.15 19.34 -20.54
C PRO A 215 -1.05 19.12 -19.63
N THR A 216 -1.55 20.16 -18.93
CA THR A 216 -2.84 20.18 -18.20
C THR A 216 -3.32 18.78 -17.84
N GLU A 217 -2.60 18.10 -16.94
CA GLU A 217 -2.77 16.66 -16.83
C GLU A 217 -4.09 16.40 -16.10
N LYS A 218 -5.00 15.71 -16.79
CA LYS A 218 -6.30 15.28 -16.28
C LYS A 218 -6.10 14.28 -15.14
N ASP A 219 -6.98 14.28 -14.15
CA ASP A 219 -6.97 13.21 -13.15
C ASP A 219 -7.58 11.90 -13.71
N PHE A 220 -7.58 10.84 -12.89
CA PHE A 220 -8.07 9.54 -13.34
C PHE A 220 -9.55 9.54 -13.77
N ILE A 221 -10.41 10.28 -13.06
CA ILE A 221 -11.86 10.29 -13.35
C ILE A 221 -12.11 11.07 -14.64
N GLU A 222 -11.39 12.17 -14.85
CA GLU A 222 -11.42 12.91 -16.11
C GLU A 222 -10.93 12.06 -17.30
N ASP A 223 -9.81 11.33 -17.13
CA ASP A 223 -9.32 10.38 -18.15
C ASP A 223 -10.35 9.27 -18.42
N LEU A 224 -11.01 8.75 -17.38
CA LEU A 224 -12.04 7.72 -17.54
C LEU A 224 -13.27 8.29 -18.28
N TRP A 225 -13.71 9.50 -17.94
CA TRP A 225 -14.83 10.15 -18.60
C TRP A 225 -14.59 10.32 -20.09
N GLU A 226 -13.40 10.77 -20.49
CA GLU A 226 -13.05 10.90 -21.92
C GLU A 226 -13.07 9.55 -22.65
N ARG A 227 -12.63 8.48 -21.97
CA ARG A 227 -12.70 7.12 -22.53
C ARG A 227 -14.13 6.63 -22.67
N ILE A 228 -15.01 6.97 -21.73
CA ILE A 228 -16.45 6.69 -21.82
C ILE A 228 -17.09 7.48 -22.94
N GLN A 229 -16.78 8.77 -23.09
CA GLN A 229 -17.24 9.56 -24.23
C GLN A 229 -16.78 8.91 -25.54
N LEU A 230 -15.50 8.56 -25.67
CA LEU A 230 -14.98 7.88 -26.86
C LEU A 230 -15.66 6.52 -27.11
N LEU A 231 -15.95 5.76 -26.04
CA LEU A 231 -16.71 4.51 -26.13
C LEU A 231 -18.11 4.76 -26.68
N SER A 232 -18.82 5.77 -26.17
CA SER A 232 -20.16 6.17 -26.63
C SER A 232 -20.17 6.53 -28.12
N HIS A 233 -19.26 7.41 -28.55
CA HIS A 233 -19.13 7.81 -29.96
C HIS A 233 -18.80 6.64 -30.91
N ASN A 234 -18.18 5.57 -30.39
CA ASN A 234 -17.82 4.37 -31.15
C ASN A 234 -18.86 3.24 -31.02
N GLY A 235 -20.10 3.57 -30.65
CA GLY A 235 -21.21 2.61 -30.58
C GLY A 235 -21.06 1.60 -29.46
N TRP A 236 -20.48 2.01 -28.33
CA TRP A 236 -20.34 1.19 -27.12
C TRP A 236 -19.58 -0.13 -27.32
N LYS A 237 -18.58 -0.17 -28.20
CA LYS A 237 -17.82 -1.39 -28.53
C LYS A 237 -16.55 -1.57 -27.69
N ALA A 238 -16.67 -2.27 -26.57
CA ALA A 238 -15.54 -2.78 -25.78
C ALA A 238 -15.34 -4.29 -26.03
N VAL A 239 -14.23 -4.67 -26.66
CA VAL A 239 -13.92 -6.08 -27.01
C VAL A 239 -13.36 -6.86 -25.83
N SER A 240 -12.89 -6.16 -24.79
CA SER A 240 -12.42 -6.76 -23.54
C SER A 240 -13.55 -7.26 -22.64
N VAL A 241 -14.79 -6.81 -22.84
CA VAL A 241 -15.96 -7.26 -22.08
C VAL A 241 -16.66 -8.37 -22.87
N PRO A 242 -16.67 -9.63 -22.38
CA PRO A 242 -17.43 -10.69 -23.02
C PRO A 242 -18.92 -10.35 -23.08
N ARG A 243 -19.55 -10.60 -24.24
CA ARG A 243 -21.00 -10.46 -24.44
C ARG A 243 -21.69 -11.80 -24.70
N PRO A 244 -21.63 -12.73 -23.74
CA PRO A 244 -22.19 -14.06 -23.90
C PRO A 244 -23.71 -14.07 -24.02
N HIS A 245 -24.41 -12.96 -23.75
CA HIS A 245 -25.86 -12.86 -23.86
C HIS A 245 -26.36 -12.78 -25.30
N LEU A 246 -25.55 -12.26 -26.23
CA LEU A 246 -25.98 -12.01 -27.62
C LEU A 246 -26.48 -13.29 -28.34
N PRO A 247 -25.81 -14.45 -28.26
CA PRO A 247 -26.31 -15.68 -28.89
C PRO A 247 -27.62 -16.22 -28.28
N PHE A 248 -27.97 -15.79 -27.07
CA PHE A 248 -29.15 -16.22 -26.32
C PHE A 248 -30.26 -15.18 -26.29
N GLU A 249 -30.07 -14.00 -26.90
CA GLU A 249 -30.99 -12.86 -26.78
C GLU A 249 -32.44 -13.22 -27.13
N ALA A 250 -32.66 -13.97 -28.20
CA ALA A 250 -34.00 -14.42 -28.60
C ALA A 250 -34.71 -15.28 -27.55
N GLN A 251 -33.96 -16.00 -26.71
CA GLN A 251 -34.50 -16.78 -25.58
C GLN A 251 -34.72 -15.87 -24.37
N LEU A 252 -33.72 -15.05 -24.03
CA LEU A 252 -33.72 -14.21 -22.83
C LEU A 252 -34.84 -13.17 -22.81
N VAL A 253 -35.23 -12.63 -23.97
CA VAL A 253 -36.35 -11.67 -24.10
C VAL A 253 -37.70 -12.27 -23.70
N ALA A 254 -37.85 -13.59 -23.70
CA ALA A 254 -39.07 -14.24 -23.24
C ALA A 254 -39.19 -14.29 -21.70
N GLY A 255 -38.10 -14.04 -20.97
CA GLY A 255 -38.08 -14.07 -19.50
C GLY A 255 -38.67 -12.81 -18.87
N GLN A 256 -39.23 -12.96 -17.66
CA GLN A 256 -39.72 -11.82 -16.90
C GLN A 256 -38.55 -10.95 -16.40
N SER A 257 -38.60 -9.65 -16.68
CA SER A 257 -37.68 -8.69 -16.08
C SER A 257 -38.12 -8.31 -14.67
N HIS A 258 -37.15 -8.30 -13.74
CA HIS A 258 -37.35 -7.94 -12.34
C HIS A 258 -36.91 -6.50 -12.08
N ALA A 259 -37.54 -5.86 -11.09
CA ALA A 259 -37.11 -4.56 -10.57
C ALA A 259 -36.65 -4.72 -9.11
N PHE A 260 -35.64 -3.96 -8.71
CA PHE A 260 -35.19 -3.86 -7.32
C PHE A 260 -35.60 -2.51 -6.72
N SER A 261 -35.64 -2.43 -5.39
CA SER A 261 -36.03 -1.20 -4.67
C SER A 261 -34.99 -0.07 -4.87
N PRO A 262 -35.38 1.20 -4.78
CA PRO A 262 -34.43 2.31 -4.90
C PRO A 262 -33.34 2.20 -3.84
N ILE A 263 -32.08 2.39 -4.23
CA ILE A 263 -30.95 2.41 -3.30
C ILE A 263 -30.96 3.68 -2.45
N SER A 264 -30.30 3.64 -1.30
CA SER A 264 -30.12 4.78 -0.41
C SER A 264 -28.64 5.00 -0.10
N CYS A 265 -28.18 6.24 -0.28
CA CYS A 265 -26.82 6.65 0.06
C CYS A 265 -26.80 7.24 1.49
N PRO A 266 -25.77 6.92 2.30
CA PRO A 266 -25.64 7.52 3.64
C PRO A 266 -25.47 9.04 3.55
N VAL A 267 -26.14 9.76 4.45
CA VAL A 267 -25.98 11.21 4.58
C VAL A 267 -24.59 11.48 5.16
N GLN A 268 -23.77 12.24 4.44
CA GLN A 268 -22.46 12.62 4.92
C GLN A 268 -22.60 13.57 6.12
N PRO A 269 -21.78 13.42 7.18
CA PRO A 269 -21.84 14.32 8.32
C PRO A 269 -21.58 15.75 7.86
N ILE A 270 -22.54 16.64 8.15
CA ILE A 270 -22.43 18.07 7.85
C ILE A 270 -21.19 18.59 8.58
N SER A 271 -20.31 19.27 7.84
CA SER A 271 -19.10 19.85 8.43
C SER A 271 -19.50 20.78 9.58
N SER A 272 -18.98 20.53 10.78
CA SER A 272 -19.30 21.37 11.93
C SER A 272 -18.82 22.79 11.67
N SER A 273 -19.63 23.80 12.02
CA SER A 273 -19.36 25.23 11.75
C SER A 273 -18.09 25.79 12.43
N SER A 274 -17.33 24.97 13.16
CA SER A 274 -16.00 25.27 13.69
C SER A 274 -14.93 25.14 12.59
N ASN A 275 -14.91 26.11 11.69
CA ASN A 275 -14.01 26.26 10.54
C ASN A 275 -12.52 26.40 10.93
N SER A 276 -11.86 25.35 11.43
CA SER A 276 -10.39 25.31 11.42
C SER A 276 -9.89 24.56 10.19
N LYS A 277 -8.80 25.05 9.57
CA LYS A 277 -8.13 24.37 8.45
C LYS A 277 -7.74 22.92 8.81
N LYS A 278 -7.48 22.68 10.10
CA LYS A 278 -7.23 21.35 10.68
C LYS A 278 -8.39 20.39 10.48
N SER A 279 -9.63 20.77 10.83
CA SER A 279 -10.81 19.88 10.72
C SER A 279 -11.01 19.43 9.27
N ARG A 280 -10.93 20.37 8.31
CA ARG A 280 -11.13 20.07 6.88
C ARG A 280 -10.07 19.15 6.30
N GLY A 281 -8.80 19.38 6.63
CA GLY A 281 -7.69 18.54 6.16
C GLY A 281 -7.75 17.12 6.72
N GLN A 282 -8.07 16.99 8.01
CA GLN A 282 -8.26 15.69 8.65
C GLN A 282 -9.48 14.94 8.09
N GLU A 283 -10.63 15.61 7.96
CA GLU A 283 -11.85 15.03 7.36
C GLU A 283 -11.59 14.53 5.94
N ARG A 284 -10.85 15.31 5.12
CA ARG A 284 -10.48 14.90 3.76
C ARG A 284 -9.58 13.67 3.75
N HIS A 285 -8.60 13.62 4.66
CA HIS A 285 -7.72 12.46 4.81
C HIS A 285 -8.50 11.21 5.21
N GLU A 286 -9.40 11.32 6.18
CA GLU A 286 -10.28 10.23 6.62
C GLU A 286 -11.22 9.77 5.49
N ALA A 287 -11.82 10.70 4.75
CA ALA A 287 -12.62 10.39 3.57
C ALA A 287 -11.81 9.65 2.50
N GLY A 288 -10.56 10.08 2.24
CA GLY A 288 -9.66 9.42 1.28
C GLY A 288 -9.19 8.02 1.73
N LEU A 289 -9.14 7.74 3.03
CA LEU A 289 -8.86 6.40 3.55
C LEU A 289 -10.06 5.45 3.35
N ASN A 290 -11.28 5.96 3.54
CA ASN A 290 -12.50 5.16 3.39
C ASN A 290 -12.88 4.97 1.92
N PHE A 291 -12.63 5.98 1.09
CA PHE A 291 -12.92 5.99 -0.35
C PHE A 291 -11.62 6.26 -1.13
N PRO A 292 -10.73 5.26 -1.22
CA PRO A 292 -9.45 5.43 -1.89
C PRO A 292 -9.66 5.74 -3.36
N GLN A 293 -9.12 6.90 -3.78
CA GLN A 293 -9.18 7.33 -5.17
C GLN A 293 -8.21 6.51 -6.03
N ARG A 294 -8.64 6.17 -7.24
CA ARG A 294 -7.75 5.58 -8.22
C ARG A 294 -6.83 6.66 -8.76
N LEU A 295 -5.52 6.45 -8.57
CA LEU A 295 -4.50 7.37 -9.02
C LEU A 295 -4.22 7.22 -10.52
N ARG A 296 -3.54 8.22 -11.09
CA ARG A 296 -2.99 8.13 -12.45
C ARG A 296 -2.21 6.85 -12.68
N ARG A 297 -2.34 6.36 -13.92
CA ARG A 297 -1.75 5.11 -14.38
C ARG A 297 -0.22 5.21 -14.36
N LEU A 298 0.42 4.19 -13.82
CA LEU A 298 1.86 4.02 -13.94
C LEU A 298 2.20 3.62 -15.39
N SER A 299 2.75 4.56 -16.16
CA SER A 299 3.23 4.29 -17.53
C SER A 299 4.70 3.87 -17.50
N ILE A 300 4.92 2.56 -17.57
CA ILE A 300 6.25 1.96 -17.59
C ILE A 300 6.71 1.84 -19.04
N PHE A 301 5.86 1.26 -19.90
CA PHE A 301 6.19 0.99 -21.29
C PHE A 301 5.75 2.14 -22.21
N PRO A 302 6.43 2.34 -23.37
CA PRO A 302 6.00 3.32 -24.34
C PRO A 302 4.65 2.93 -24.96
N SER A 303 3.88 3.93 -25.39
CA SER A 303 2.53 3.74 -25.95
C SER A 303 2.49 2.80 -27.16
N ASN A 304 3.59 2.69 -27.91
CA ASN A 304 3.69 1.83 -29.09
C ASN A 304 3.55 0.33 -28.78
N LYS A 305 3.95 -0.12 -27.58
CA LYS A 305 3.77 -1.51 -27.15
C LYS A 305 2.31 -1.88 -26.89
N ASN A 306 1.42 -0.89 -26.82
CA ASN A 306 -0.02 -1.05 -26.61
C ASN A 306 -0.86 -0.58 -27.81
N GLU A 307 -0.25 -0.34 -28.98
CA GLU A 307 -0.89 0.28 -30.17
C GLU A 307 -2.18 -0.41 -30.64
N THR A 308 -2.33 -1.71 -30.37
CA THR A 308 -3.50 -2.48 -30.81
C THR A 308 -4.70 -2.39 -29.86
N MET A 309 -4.55 -1.83 -28.66
CA MET A 309 -5.60 -1.86 -27.64
C MET A 309 -6.29 -0.51 -27.46
N LYS A 310 -7.62 -0.50 -27.48
CA LYS A 310 -8.38 0.75 -27.31
C LYS A 310 -8.29 1.26 -25.87
N PRO A 311 -8.42 2.58 -25.64
CA PRO A 311 -8.36 3.18 -24.31
C PRO A 311 -9.31 2.56 -23.29
N ILE A 312 -10.51 2.16 -23.70
CA ILE A 312 -11.51 1.54 -22.83
C ILE A 312 -11.20 0.06 -22.53
N ASP A 313 -10.69 -0.69 -23.51
CA ASP A 313 -10.32 -2.09 -23.33
C ASP A 313 -9.18 -2.19 -22.32
N ARG A 314 -8.25 -1.23 -22.34
CA ARG A 314 -7.22 -1.09 -21.31
C ARG A 314 -7.80 -0.95 -19.91
N PHE A 315 -8.78 -0.06 -19.74
CA PHE A 315 -9.42 0.17 -18.45
C PHE A 315 -10.09 -1.11 -17.91
N VAL A 316 -10.82 -1.83 -18.76
CA VAL A 316 -11.49 -3.08 -18.39
C VAL A 316 -10.48 -4.18 -18.02
N VAL A 317 -9.41 -4.32 -18.78
CA VAL A 317 -8.34 -5.30 -18.46
C VAL A 317 -7.70 -4.96 -17.11
N GLU A 318 -7.37 -3.69 -16.87
CA GLU A 318 -6.86 -3.26 -15.56
C GLU A 318 -7.86 -3.58 -14.43
N GLU A 319 -9.16 -3.37 -14.61
CA GLU A 319 -10.19 -3.75 -13.62
C GLU A 319 -10.18 -5.24 -13.31
N TYR A 320 -10.14 -6.09 -14.33
CA TYR A 320 -10.06 -7.54 -14.12
C TYR A 320 -8.81 -7.96 -13.36
N LEU A 321 -7.66 -7.37 -13.68
CA LEU A 321 -6.40 -7.65 -13.01
C LEU A 321 -6.45 -7.23 -11.53
N LEU A 322 -6.99 -6.04 -11.24
CA LEU A 322 -7.14 -5.54 -9.87
C LEU A 322 -8.10 -6.41 -9.06
N ASP A 323 -9.22 -6.84 -9.65
CA ASP A 323 -10.18 -7.73 -9.01
C ASP A 323 -9.57 -9.08 -8.67
N VAL A 324 -8.82 -9.68 -9.59
CA VAL A 324 -8.15 -10.97 -9.35
C VAL A 324 -7.07 -10.83 -8.28
N LEU A 325 -6.30 -9.73 -8.27
CA LEU A 325 -5.34 -9.45 -7.20
C LEU A 325 -6.04 -9.30 -5.84
N LEU A 326 -7.18 -8.62 -5.81
CA LEU A 326 -7.97 -8.40 -4.60
C LEU A 326 -8.48 -9.72 -4.01
N PHE A 327 -9.23 -10.52 -4.77
CA PHE A 327 -9.88 -11.72 -4.22
C PHE A 327 -8.92 -12.88 -3.97
N PHE A 328 -7.85 -13.00 -4.77
CA PHE A 328 -6.89 -14.10 -4.64
C PHE A 328 -5.60 -13.71 -3.91
N ASN A 329 -5.63 -12.63 -3.11
CA ASN A 329 -4.46 -12.18 -2.35
C ASN A 329 -3.92 -13.24 -1.36
N GLY A 330 -4.79 -14.14 -0.87
CA GLY A 330 -4.41 -15.29 -0.03
C GLY A 330 -3.97 -16.54 -0.79
N CYS A 331 -4.21 -16.62 -2.10
CA CYS A 331 -4.06 -17.83 -2.92
C CYS A 331 -3.26 -17.55 -4.18
N ARG A 332 -1.94 -17.29 -4.04
CA ARG A 332 -1.08 -16.81 -5.13
C ARG A 332 -1.09 -17.64 -6.43
N LYS A 333 -1.26 -18.97 -6.34
CA LYS A 333 -1.30 -19.85 -7.52
C LYS A 333 -2.57 -19.67 -8.33
N GLU A 334 -3.73 -19.61 -7.66
CA GLU A 334 -5.01 -19.32 -8.30
C GLU A 334 -5.03 -17.88 -8.84
N CYS A 335 -4.44 -16.94 -8.11
CA CYS A 335 -4.24 -15.58 -8.60
C CYS A 335 -3.48 -15.58 -9.93
N ALA A 336 -2.30 -16.21 -10.00
CA ALA A 336 -1.52 -16.30 -11.22
C ALA A 336 -2.26 -17.02 -12.36
N PHE A 337 -3.04 -18.07 -12.05
CA PHE A 337 -3.87 -18.77 -13.02
C PHE A 337 -4.90 -17.83 -13.67
N TYR A 338 -5.70 -17.12 -12.86
CA TYR A 338 -6.73 -16.22 -13.39
C TYR A 338 -6.13 -14.98 -14.07
N LEU A 339 -5.02 -14.43 -13.55
CA LEU A 339 -4.31 -13.31 -14.19
C LEU A 339 -3.78 -13.69 -15.57
N ALA A 340 -3.30 -14.93 -15.77
CA ALA A 340 -2.81 -15.42 -17.06
C ALA A 340 -3.93 -15.84 -18.03
N GLY A 341 -5.16 -16.03 -17.52
CA GLY A 341 -6.28 -16.63 -18.25
C GLY A 341 -7.50 -15.72 -18.40
N LEU A 342 -7.33 -14.39 -18.45
CA LEU A 342 -8.47 -13.48 -18.61
C LEU A 342 -9.24 -13.75 -19.92
N PRO A 343 -10.57 -13.58 -19.94
CA PRO A 343 -11.42 -13.86 -21.10
C PRO A 343 -11.36 -12.70 -22.13
N VAL A 344 -10.17 -12.36 -22.59
CA VAL A 344 -9.94 -11.28 -23.57
C VAL A 344 -9.30 -11.83 -24.85
N PRO A 345 -9.64 -11.27 -26.04
CA PRO A 345 -9.22 -11.84 -27.33
C PRO A 345 -7.80 -11.44 -27.76
N PHE A 346 -7.05 -10.69 -26.94
CA PHE A 346 -5.74 -10.14 -27.28
C PHE A 346 -4.74 -10.34 -26.14
N ARG A 347 -3.45 -10.14 -26.45
CA ARG A 347 -2.34 -10.20 -25.48
C ARG A 347 -2.31 -8.97 -24.58
N TYR A 348 -1.96 -9.14 -23.32
CA TYR A 348 -2.05 -8.11 -22.29
C TYR A 348 -0.92 -8.16 -21.25
N GLU A 349 0.17 -8.87 -21.53
CA GLU A 349 1.27 -9.11 -20.59
C GLU A 349 1.94 -7.81 -20.12
N TYR A 350 2.03 -6.80 -20.99
CA TYR A 350 2.54 -5.46 -20.63
C TYR A 350 1.65 -4.76 -19.59
N ILE A 351 0.32 -4.82 -19.78
CA ILE A 351 -0.64 -4.22 -18.84
C ILE A 351 -0.67 -5.01 -17.54
N LEU A 352 -0.55 -6.34 -17.61
CA LEU A 352 -0.42 -7.22 -16.45
C LEU A 352 0.79 -6.80 -15.59
N ALA A 353 1.96 -6.61 -16.20
CA ALA A 353 3.14 -6.13 -15.48
C ALA A 353 2.94 -4.71 -14.94
N GLU A 354 2.46 -3.77 -15.77
CA GLU A 354 2.19 -2.38 -15.33
C GLU A 354 1.23 -2.33 -14.14
N THR A 355 0.16 -3.11 -14.17
CA THR A 355 -0.86 -3.13 -13.10
C THR A 355 -0.26 -3.70 -11.81
N ILE A 356 0.52 -4.77 -11.88
CA ILE A 356 1.17 -5.33 -10.67
C ILE A 356 2.17 -4.34 -10.09
N PHE A 357 3.01 -3.71 -10.93
CA PHE A 357 3.94 -2.69 -10.48
C PHE A 357 3.24 -1.42 -9.97
N SER A 358 2.10 -1.03 -10.55
CA SER A 358 1.34 0.11 -10.07
C SER A 358 0.80 -0.14 -8.67
N GLN A 359 0.39 -1.37 -8.36
CA GLN A 359 -0.03 -1.76 -7.00
C GLN A 359 1.15 -1.85 -6.03
N LEU A 360 2.28 -2.43 -6.46
CA LEU A 360 3.50 -2.52 -5.64
C LEU A 360 4.07 -1.14 -5.30
N LEU A 361 4.01 -0.20 -6.23
CA LEU A 361 4.55 1.15 -6.08
C LEU A 361 3.48 2.17 -5.64
N LEU A 362 2.25 1.73 -5.35
CA LEU A 362 1.12 2.60 -5.02
C LEU A 362 1.39 3.44 -3.77
N LEU A 363 1.22 4.75 -3.87
CA LEU A 363 1.35 5.68 -2.75
C LEU A 363 -0.04 5.95 -2.16
N PRO A 364 -0.21 6.10 -0.83
CA PRO A 364 0.84 6.12 0.20
C PRO A 364 1.41 4.74 0.52
N GLN A 365 0.63 3.66 0.30
CA GLN A 365 1.04 2.29 0.59
C GLN A 365 0.38 1.29 -0.38
N PRO A 366 1.01 0.14 -0.65
CA PRO A 366 0.40 -0.91 -1.46
C PRO A 366 -0.81 -1.53 -0.74
N PRO A 367 -1.87 -1.95 -1.45
CA PRO A 367 -3.04 -2.58 -0.81
C PRO A 367 -2.71 -3.88 -0.07
N PHE A 368 -1.71 -4.61 -0.54
CA PHE A 368 -1.22 -5.84 0.08
C PHE A 368 0.27 -5.75 0.40
N LYS A 369 0.76 -6.66 1.27
CA LYS A 369 2.18 -6.69 1.61
C LYS A 369 3.05 -6.86 0.35
N PRO A 370 4.15 -6.11 0.17
CA PRO A 370 5.00 -6.16 -1.03
C PRO A 370 5.46 -7.58 -1.46
N ILE A 371 5.64 -8.47 -0.48
CA ILE A 371 5.98 -9.87 -0.73
C ILE A 371 4.94 -10.61 -1.59
N TYR A 372 3.66 -10.26 -1.48
CA TYR A 372 2.59 -10.84 -2.28
C TYR A 372 2.83 -10.62 -3.77
N TYR A 373 3.09 -9.38 -4.19
CA TYR A 373 3.36 -9.06 -5.60
C TYR A 373 4.63 -9.76 -6.10
N THR A 374 5.66 -9.90 -5.26
CA THR A 374 6.87 -10.66 -5.62
C THR A 374 6.52 -12.11 -5.97
N LEU A 375 5.72 -12.76 -5.12
CA LEU A 375 5.33 -14.15 -5.29
C LEU A 375 4.39 -14.36 -6.48
N VAL A 376 3.49 -13.41 -6.76
CA VAL A 376 2.62 -13.43 -7.95
C VAL A 376 3.44 -13.29 -9.23
N ILE A 377 4.39 -12.36 -9.29
CA ILE A 377 5.29 -12.21 -10.45
C ILE A 377 6.07 -13.51 -10.70
N LEU A 378 6.60 -14.15 -9.66
CA LEU A 378 7.33 -15.42 -9.79
C LEU A 378 6.44 -16.55 -10.33
N ASP A 379 5.19 -16.63 -9.89
CA ASP A 379 4.27 -17.66 -10.38
C ASP A 379 3.77 -17.34 -11.80
N LEU A 380 3.60 -16.07 -12.17
CA LEU A 380 3.31 -15.64 -13.53
C LEU A 380 4.47 -15.95 -14.50
N CYS A 381 5.72 -15.76 -14.09
CA CYS A 381 6.89 -16.17 -14.87
C CYS A 381 6.88 -17.68 -15.17
N LYS A 382 6.29 -18.51 -14.30
CA LYS A 382 6.12 -19.95 -14.52
C LYS A 382 4.90 -20.27 -15.39
N ALA A 383 3.82 -19.51 -15.23
CA ALA A 383 2.60 -19.67 -16.02
C ALA A 383 2.79 -19.22 -17.48
N LEU A 384 3.64 -18.22 -17.72
CA LEU A 384 3.87 -17.58 -19.01
C LEU A 384 5.39 -17.50 -19.35
N PRO A 385 6.12 -18.63 -19.42
CA PRO A 385 7.59 -18.66 -19.43
C PRO A 385 8.24 -18.02 -20.67
N GLY A 386 7.57 -18.00 -21.82
CA GLY A 386 8.10 -17.40 -23.06
C GLY A 386 7.76 -15.92 -23.25
N ALA A 387 6.92 -15.33 -22.38
CA ALA A 387 6.40 -13.98 -22.57
C ALA A 387 6.66 -13.09 -21.35
N PHE A 388 6.16 -13.50 -20.18
CA PHE A 388 6.13 -12.62 -19.01
C PHE A 388 7.51 -12.28 -18.42
N PRO A 389 8.50 -13.21 -18.35
CA PRO A 389 9.85 -12.86 -17.88
C PRO A 389 10.49 -11.71 -18.67
N ALA A 390 10.36 -11.70 -20.00
CA ALA A 390 10.90 -10.64 -20.85
C ALA A 390 10.22 -9.28 -20.57
N VAL A 391 8.91 -9.29 -20.33
CA VAL A 391 8.15 -8.09 -19.95
C VAL A 391 8.61 -7.56 -18.58
N VAL A 392 8.85 -8.43 -17.60
CA VAL A 392 9.36 -8.03 -16.27
C VAL A 392 10.75 -7.39 -16.39
N VAL A 393 11.66 -7.99 -17.16
CA VAL A 393 12.99 -7.39 -17.44
C VAL A 393 12.84 -6.02 -18.09
N GLY A 394 11.96 -5.89 -19.09
CA GLY A 394 11.64 -4.62 -19.73
C GLY A 394 11.09 -3.57 -18.75
N ALA A 395 10.22 -3.98 -17.83
CA ALA A 395 9.67 -3.10 -16.80
C ALA A 395 10.76 -2.57 -15.87
N VAL A 396 11.64 -3.44 -15.37
CA VAL A 396 12.75 -3.06 -14.49
C VAL A 396 13.69 -2.08 -15.20
N ARG A 397 14.06 -2.34 -16.46
CA ARG A 397 14.88 -1.41 -17.26
C ARG A 397 14.21 -0.05 -17.41
N ALA A 398 12.92 -0.01 -17.73
CA ALA A 398 12.18 1.24 -17.88
C ALA A 398 12.07 2.03 -16.56
N LEU A 399 11.79 1.34 -15.43
CA LEU A 399 11.75 1.95 -14.10
C LEU A 399 13.13 2.48 -13.68
N PHE A 400 14.19 1.71 -13.94
CA PHE A 400 15.58 2.09 -13.66
C PHE A 400 16.02 3.31 -14.48
N ASN A 401 15.62 3.41 -15.75
CA ASN A 401 15.93 4.57 -16.59
C ASN A 401 15.24 5.86 -16.10
N LYS A 402 14.06 5.74 -15.47
CA LYS A 402 13.30 6.87 -14.90
C LYS A 402 13.58 7.11 -13.42
N ILE A 403 14.54 6.40 -12.82
CA ILE A 403 14.73 6.38 -11.36
C ILE A 403 15.10 7.74 -10.76
N THR A 404 15.75 8.61 -11.54
CA THR A 404 16.09 9.98 -11.11
C THR A 404 14.86 10.76 -10.66
N ASN A 405 13.74 10.58 -11.36
CA ASN A 405 12.50 11.28 -11.11
C ASN A 405 11.52 10.47 -10.23
N MET A 406 11.90 9.25 -9.81
CA MET A 406 11.05 8.38 -9.01
C MET A 406 10.97 8.85 -7.56
N ASP A 407 9.75 8.87 -7.00
CA ASP A 407 9.49 9.14 -5.58
C ASP A 407 10.35 8.24 -4.67
N MET A 408 10.84 8.80 -3.56
CA MET A 408 11.80 8.11 -2.68
C MET A 408 11.23 6.83 -2.06
N GLU A 409 9.94 6.79 -1.75
CA GLU A 409 9.30 5.60 -1.22
C GLU A 409 9.13 4.52 -2.31
N CYS A 410 8.77 4.92 -3.53
CA CYS A 410 8.73 4.01 -4.67
C CYS A 410 10.12 3.45 -5.00
N ARG A 411 11.17 4.27 -4.94
CA ARG A 411 12.57 3.85 -5.15
C ARG A 411 12.98 2.80 -4.13
N ASN A 412 12.70 3.03 -2.85
CA ASN A 412 12.98 2.07 -1.78
C ASN A 412 12.22 0.75 -1.98
N ARG A 413 10.93 0.80 -2.33
CA ARG A 413 10.15 -0.42 -2.64
C ARG A 413 10.69 -1.18 -3.84
N LEU A 414 11.16 -0.49 -4.87
CA LEU A 414 11.78 -1.11 -6.05
C LEU A 414 13.09 -1.82 -5.67
N ILE A 415 13.95 -1.21 -4.84
CA ILE A 415 15.18 -1.84 -4.32
C ILE A 415 14.84 -3.13 -3.55
N LEU A 416 13.88 -3.06 -2.62
CA LEU A 416 13.48 -4.19 -1.78
C LEU A 416 12.83 -5.32 -2.59
N TRP A 417 11.96 -4.97 -3.54
CA TRP A 417 11.34 -5.95 -4.43
C TRP A 417 12.37 -6.59 -5.36
N PHE A 418 13.25 -5.79 -5.99
CA PHE A 418 14.17 -6.30 -7.00
C PHE A 418 15.23 -7.22 -6.38
N SER A 419 15.81 -6.82 -5.24
CA SER A 419 16.74 -7.67 -4.49
C SER A 419 16.12 -9.00 -4.05
N HIS A 420 14.87 -8.98 -3.57
CA HIS A 420 14.14 -10.22 -3.24
C HIS A 420 13.72 -11.04 -4.48
N HIS A 421 13.42 -10.40 -5.60
CA HIS A 421 13.16 -11.10 -6.86
C HIS A 421 14.40 -11.86 -7.33
N LEU A 422 15.56 -11.18 -7.36
CA LEU A 422 16.83 -11.78 -7.75
C LEU A 422 17.24 -12.93 -6.83
N SER A 423 17.00 -12.84 -5.51
CA SER A 423 17.29 -13.95 -4.59
C SER A 423 16.50 -15.22 -4.91
N ASN A 424 15.33 -15.11 -5.55
CA ASN A 424 14.53 -16.24 -6.02
C ASN A 424 14.91 -16.71 -7.45
N CYS A 425 15.73 -15.92 -8.16
CA CYS A 425 16.20 -16.17 -9.52
C CYS A 425 17.72 -16.42 -9.55
N GLN A 426 18.28 -16.99 -8.48
CA GLN A 426 19.70 -17.35 -8.35
C GLN A 426 20.68 -16.16 -8.48
N TYR A 427 20.21 -14.94 -8.25
CA TYR A 427 20.96 -13.68 -8.39
C TYR A 427 21.40 -13.39 -9.84
N ILE A 428 20.69 -13.95 -10.83
CA ILE A 428 21.01 -13.77 -12.25
C ILE A 428 20.34 -12.50 -12.78
N TRP A 429 21.16 -11.57 -13.27
CA TRP A 429 20.76 -10.37 -13.99
C TRP A 429 21.86 -10.00 -15.01
N PRO A 430 21.55 -9.42 -16.18
CA PRO A 430 22.57 -8.91 -17.10
C PRO A 430 23.26 -7.65 -16.52
N TRP A 431 24.11 -7.84 -15.51
CA TRP A 431 24.77 -6.74 -14.78
C TRP A 431 25.67 -5.89 -15.67
N GLN A 432 26.20 -6.48 -16.74
CA GLN A 432 27.05 -5.77 -17.70
C GLN A 432 26.32 -4.58 -18.35
N ASP A 433 25.00 -4.68 -18.54
CA ASP A 433 24.19 -3.57 -19.08
C ASP A 433 24.19 -2.34 -18.17
N TRP A 434 24.47 -2.53 -16.87
CA TRP A 434 24.50 -1.47 -15.87
C TRP A 434 25.91 -1.17 -15.36
N ALA A 435 26.96 -1.75 -15.94
CA ALA A 435 28.34 -1.51 -15.51
C ALA A 435 28.73 -0.02 -15.58
N TYR A 436 28.13 0.73 -16.53
CA TYR A 436 28.36 2.16 -16.73
C TYR A 436 28.01 3.03 -15.51
N VAL A 437 27.14 2.57 -14.61
CA VAL A 437 26.75 3.34 -13.42
C VAL A 437 27.94 3.61 -12.49
N ARG A 438 29.00 2.81 -12.62
CA ARG A 438 30.24 3.00 -11.85
C ARG A 438 30.88 4.35 -12.12
N ASP A 439 30.75 4.85 -13.36
CA ASP A 439 31.36 6.09 -13.83
C ASP A 439 30.48 7.31 -13.54
N LEU A 440 29.23 7.10 -13.14
CA LEU A 440 28.36 8.16 -12.65
C LEU A 440 28.85 8.69 -11.29
N PRO A 441 28.55 9.96 -10.95
CA PRO A 441 28.80 10.50 -9.61
C PRO A 441 28.24 9.59 -8.52
N ARG A 442 28.90 9.54 -7.35
CA ARG A 442 28.50 8.64 -6.24
C ARG A 442 27.06 8.86 -5.77
N TRP A 443 26.52 10.05 -6.01
CA TRP A 443 25.16 10.47 -5.65
C TRP A 443 24.11 10.23 -6.73
N ALA A 444 24.52 9.79 -7.93
CA ALA A 444 23.57 9.55 -9.01
C ALA A 444 22.56 8.44 -8.63
N PRO A 445 21.25 8.68 -8.78
CA PRO A 445 20.20 7.73 -8.38
C PRO A 445 20.37 6.30 -8.92
N GLN A 446 20.83 6.15 -10.17
CA GLN A 446 21.09 4.85 -10.79
C GLN A 446 22.24 4.10 -10.08
N ARG A 447 23.32 4.80 -9.75
CA ARG A 447 24.46 4.21 -9.03
C ARG A 447 24.08 3.83 -7.60
N VAL A 448 23.35 4.70 -6.90
CA VAL A 448 22.85 4.44 -5.54
C VAL A 448 21.89 3.24 -5.54
N PHE A 449 21.00 3.14 -6.53
CA PHE A 449 20.10 2.00 -6.67
C PHE A 449 20.86 0.68 -6.80
N VAL A 450 21.86 0.59 -7.68
CA VAL A 450 22.65 -0.63 -7.84
C VAL A 450 23.42 -0.96 -6.55
N GLN A 451 24.03 0.03 -5.91
CA GLN A 451 24.71 -0.15 -4.62
C GLN A 451 23.79 -0.72 -3.54
N GLU A 452 22.60 -0.14 -3.38
CA GLU A 452 21.61 -0.58 -2.40
C GLU A 452 21.05 -1.97 -2.74
N VAL A 453 20.82 -2.29 -4.02
CA VAL A 453 20.39 -3.64 -4.44
C VAL A 453 21.45 -4.69 -4.06
N LEU A 454 22.71 -4.47 -4.42
CA LEU A 454 23.81 -5.37 -4.07
C LEU A 454 23.97 -5.54 -2.55
N GLU A 455 23.80 -4.44 -1.80
CA GLU A 455 23.79 -4.49 -0.34
C GLU A 455 22.67 -5.39 0.19
N ARG A 456 21.43 -5.25 -0.31
CA ARG A 456 20.30 -6.08 0.10
C ARG A 456 20.46 -7.54 -0.33
N GLU A 457 21.03 -7.81 -1.50
CA GLU A 457 21.33 -9.18 -1.95
C GLU A 457 22.35 -9.86 -1.01
N ILE A 458 23.34 -9.13 -0.50
CA ILE A 458 24.27 -9.67 0.50
C ILE A 458 23.55 -9.99 1.81
N ARG A 459 22.59 -9.15 2.24
CA ARG A 459 21.76 -9.44 3.44
C ARG A 459 20.90 -10.70 3.25
N LEU A 460 20.52 -11.02 2.01
CA LEU A 460 19.76 -12.23 1.64
C LEU A 460 20.66 -13.43 1.29
N SER A 461 21.98 -13.24 1.30
CA SER A 461 22.98 -14.21 0.87
C SER A 461 24.28 -14.04 1.70
N TYR A 462 25.44 -14.12 1.05
CA TYR A 462 26.73 -13.78 1.62
C TYR A 462 27.61 -13.12 0.56
N TRP A 463 28.59 -12.32 1.01
CA TRP A 463 29.41 -11.45 0.16
C TRP A 463 30.03 -12.17 -1.05
N ASP A 464 30.64 -13.34 -0.83
CA ASP A 464 31.31 -14.09 -1.92
C ASP A 464 30.34 -14.58 -3.00
N LYS A 465 29.09 -14.90 -2.63
CA LYS A 465 28.08 -15.32 -3.62
C LYS A 465 27.63 -14.16 -4.51
N ILE A 466 27.46 -12.97 -3.94
CA ILE A 466 27.03 -11.79 -4.70
C ILE A 466 28.17 -11.24 -5.55
N LYS A 467 29.41 -11.32 -5.06
CA LYS A 467 30.58 -11.06 -5.92
C LYS A 467 30.61 -11.99 -7.15
N GLN A 468 30.27 -13.27 -6.97
CA GLN A 468 30.21 -14.22 -8.08
C GLN A 468 29.09 -13.88 -9.08
N SER A 469 27.93 -13.39 -8.62
CA SER A 469 26.81 -13.08 -9.53
C SER A 469 27.05 -11.88 -10.44
N ILE A 470 28.08 -11.06 -10.17
CA ILE A 470 28.48 -9.90 -10.99
C ILE A 470 29.83 -10.12 -11.69
N GLU A 471 30.29 -11.37 -11.85
CA GLU A 471 31.61 -11.68 -12.41
C GLU A 471 31.78 -11.20 -13.86
N ASP A 472 30.69 -11.11 -14.61
CA ASP A 472 30.60 -10.55 -15.95
C ASP A 472 30.73 -9.01 -15.97
N ALA A 473 30.44 -8.35 -14.85
CA ALA A 473 30.43 -6.90 -14.66
C ALA A 473 31.39 -6.44 -13.55
N THR A 474 32.68 -6.82 -13.65
CA THR A 474 33.71 -6.57 -12.62
C THR A 474 33.85 -5.11 -12.16
N ALA A 475 33.44 -4.13 -12.97
CA ALA A 475 33.40 -2.72 -12.59
C ALA A 475 32.51 -2.46 -11.35
N LEU A 476 31.45 -3.26 -11.18
CA LEU A 476 30.50 -3.17 -10.07
C LEU A 476 31.06 -3.74 -8.76
N GLU A 477 32.17 -4.49 -8.76
CA GLU A 477 32.78 -5.00 -7.52
C GLU A 477 33.11 -3.86 -6.53
N LYS A 478 33.46 -2.69 -7.05
CA LYS A 478 33.75 -1.49 -6.24
C LYS A 478 32.51 -0.81 -5.66
N LEU A 479 31.31 -1.30 -5.98
CA LEU A 479 30.03 -0.87 -5.39
C LEU A 479 29.55 -1.86 -4.32
N LEU A 480 30.17 -3.04 -4.18
CA LEU A 480 29.87 -3.93 -3.08
C LEU A 480 30.22 -3.25 -1.74
N PRO A 481 29.43 -3.50 -0.68
CA PRO A 481 29.82 -3.07 0.66
C PRO A 481 31.17 -3.70 1.05
N PRO A 482 31.95 -3.03 1.92
CA PRO A 482 33.25 -3.53 2.36
C PRO A 482 33.14 -4.96 2.90
N LYS A 483 34.04 -5.85 2.45
CA LYS A 483 34.18 -7.19 3.03
C LYS A 483 34.82 -7.03 4.43
N GLY A 484 34.01 -6.99 5.49
CA GLY A 484 34.53 -6.75 6.83
C GLY A 484 33.63 -7.28 7.93
N GLY A 485 34.27 -7.74 9.01
CA GLY A 485 33.63 -8.07 10.28
C GLY A 485 33.51 -6.83 11.19
N PRO A 486 33.27 -7.04 12.50
CA PRO A 486 33.24 -5.95 13.46
C PRO A 486 34.57 -5.19 13.52
N ASP A 487 34.49 -3.88 13.79
CA ASP A 487 35.63 -3.00 14.03
C ASP A 487 35.76 -2.70 15.53
N PHE A 488 36.35 -3.65 16.26
CA PHE A 488 36.49 -3.53 17.71
C PHE A 488 37.64 -2.61 18.08
N LYS A 489 37.33 -1.52 18.80
CA LYS A 489 38.31 -0.47 19.15
C LYS A 489 39.47 -0.96 20.03
N TYR A 490 39.26 -2.02 20.82
CA TYR A 490 40.25 -2.54 21.77
C TYR A 490 40.93 -3.84 21.30
N THR A 491 40.92 -4.11 19.99
CA THR A 491 41.72 -5.19 19.41
C THR A 491 43.21 -4.85 19.49
N THR A 492 43.99 -5.68 20.18
CA THR A 492 45.46 -5.57 20.17
C THR A 492 46.00 -6.12 18.86
N THR A 493 46.30 -5.23 17.91
CA THR A 493 46.84 -5.61 16.58
C THR A 493 48.36 -5.61 16.54
N ASP A 494 49.03 -4.85 17.41
CA ASP A 494 50.49 -4.82 17.57
C ASP A 494 50.90 -5.21 19.01
N PRO A 495 51.76 -6.22 19.19
CA PRO A 495 52.29 -6.61 20.52
C PRO A 495 53.02 -5.48 21.26
N ASN A 496 53.52 -4.45 20.56
CA ASN A 496 54.27 -3.34 21.12
C ASN A 496 53.42 -2.09 21.40
N GLN A 497 52.11 -2.12 21.13
CA GLN A 497 51.21 -0.99 21.38
C GLN A 497 51.00 -0.80 22.89
N GLU A 498 51.17 0.44 23.38
CA GLU A 498 50.83 0.77 24.76
C GLU A 498 49.35 0.50 25.03
N LEU A 499 49.06 -0.37 25.99
CA LEU A 499 47.68 -0.69 26.38
C LEU A 499 47.05 0.52 27.06
N THR A 500 46.08 1.15 26.37
CA THR A 500 45.29 2.22 26.97
C THR A 500 44.44 1.69 28.13
N ASP A 501 44.00 2.58 29.02
CA ASP A 501 43.05 2.23 30.09
C ASP A 501 41.79 1.54 29.55
N GLY A 502 41.33 1.92 28.35
CA GLY A 502 40.20 1.28 27.67
C GLY A 502 40.44 -0.19 27.34
N HIS A 503 41.66 -0.57 26.94
CA HIS A 503 42.00 -1.99 26.71
C HIS A 503 41.96 -2.80 28.01
N ARG A 504 42.47 -2.24 29.11
CA ARG A 504 42.44 -2.88 30.43
C ARG A 504 40.99 -3.08 30.88
N LEU A 505 40.19 -2.01 30.88
CA LEU A 505 38.81 -2.02 31.36
C LEU A 505 37.89 -2.89 30.49
N SER A 506 38.07 -2.88 29.17
CA SER A 506 37.33 -3.76 28.26
C SER A 506 37.61 -5.25 28.54
N ARG A 507 38.87 -5.61 28.81
CA ARG A 507 39.27 -6.98 29.17
C ARG A 507 38.69 -7.41 30.52
N GLU A 508 38.68 -6.51 31.51
CA GLU A 508 38.09 -6.76 32.82
C GLU A 508 36.57 -6.94 32.74
N LEU A 509 35.88 -6.08 31.99
CA LEU A 509 34.45 -6.18 31.73
C LEU A 509 34.10 -7.50 31.02
N SER A 510 34.89 -7.88 30.01
CA SER A 510 34.77 -9.17 29.33
C SER A 510 34.94 -10.34 30.30
N GLY A 511 35.89 -10.24 31.23
CA GLY A 511 36.09 -11.21 32.32
C GLY A 511 34.87 -11.28 33.25
N HIS A 512 34.26 -10.14 33.59
CA HIS A 512 33.05 -10.09 34.43
C HIS A 512 31.85 -10.77 33.77
N VAL A 513 31.64 -10.55 32.47
CA VAL A 513 30.58 -11.22 31.71
C VAL A 513 30.86 -12.72 31.60
N ARG A 514 32.11 -13.12 31.32
CA ARG A 514 32.52 -14.54 31.27
C ARG A 514 32.29 -15.25 32.60
N ASN A 515 32.60 -14.57 33.70
CA ASN A 515 32.35 -15.04 35.07
C ASN A 515 30.89 -14.92 35.50
N ARG A 516 29.98 -14.56 34.58
CA ARG A 516 28.53 -14.51 34.79
C ARG A 516 28.11 -13.59 35.95
N LYS A 517 28.91 -12.55 36.25
CA LYS A 517 28.51 -11.50 37.20
C LYS A 517 27.16 -10.92 36.81
N THR A 518 26.39 -10.51 37.81
CA THR A 518 25.07 -9.91 37.63
C THR A 518 25.20 -8.50 37.06
N SER A 519 24.15 -8.02 36.40
CA SER A 519 24.10 -6.67 35.83
C SER A 519 24.27 -5.60 36.91
N ARG A 520 23.81 -5.86 38.15
CA ARG A 520 23.99 -4.95 39.30
C ARG A 520 25.46 -4.83 39.70
N GLU A 521 26.16 -5.95 39.85
CA GLU A 521 27.60 -5.95 40.19
C GLU A 521 28.44 -5.26 39.12
N ILE A 522 28.14 -5.51 37.85
CA ILE A 522 28.82 -4.84 36.74
C ILE A 522 28.50 -3.34 36.75
N SER A 523 27.24 -2.95 37.00
CA SER A 523 26.88 -1.53 37.09
C SER A 523 27.67 -0.80 38.17
N SER A 524 27.75 -1.38 39.38
CA SER A 524 28.49 -0.78 40.49
C SER A 524 29.97 -0.68 40.17
N TRP A 525 30.56 -1.69 39.53
CA TRP A 525 31.95 -1.63 39.09
C TRP A 525 32.19 -0.56 38.01
N VAL A 526 31.30 -0.44 37.02
CA VAL A 526 31.39 0.62 35.99
C VAL A 526 31.30 2.01 36.63
N GLU A 527 30.40 2.19 37.59
CA GLU A 527 30.22 3.47 38.30
C GLU A 527 31.45 3.83 39.12
N GLU A 528 31.95 2.89 39.92
CA GLU A 528 33.08 3.12 40.84
C GLU A 528 34.42 3.32 40.11
N TYR A 529 34.72 2.51 39.09
CA TYR A 529 36.06 2.42 38.49
C TYR A 529 36.17 3.02 37.09
N ILE A 530 35.06 3.32 36.41
CA ILE A 530 35.11 3.90 35.05
C ILE A 530 34.49 5.29 35.03
N ILE A 531 33.25 5.43 35.51
CA ILE A 531 32.55 6.73 35.49
C ILE A 531 33.26 7.74 36.38
N ASN A 532 33.61 7.37 37.62
CA ASN A 532 34.28 8.29 38.55
C ASN A 532 35.69 8.70 38.11
N GLU A 533 36.43 7.80 37.44
CA GLU A 533 37.82 8.06 37.05
C GLU A 533 37.95 8.74 35.67
N HIS A 534 37.12 8.36 34.71
CA HIS A 534 37.25 8.75 33.29
C HIS A 534 36.03 9.47 32.72
N GLY A 535 34.92 9.52 33.47
CA GLY A 535 33.67 10.16 33.06
C GLY A 535 32.72 9.27 32.26
N PRO A 536 31.46 9.71 32.09
CA PRO A 536 30.39 8.88 31.53
C PRO A 536 30.55 8.56 30.04
N LYS A 537 31.12 9.46 29.24
CA LYS A 537 31.33 9.23 27.79
C LYS A 537 32.34 8.11 27.54
N PHE A 538 33.46 8.14 28.26
CA PHE A 538 34.47 7.08 28.16
C PHE A 538 33.92 5.74 28.70
N ALA A 539 33.16 5.77 29.79
CA ALA A 539 32.48 4.58 30.30
C ALA A 539 31.52 3.98 29.28
N LEU A 540 30.73 4.82 28.60
CA LEU A 540 29.82 4.40 27.56
C LEU A 540 30.54 3.72 26.40
N GLU A 541 31.63 4.33 25.92
CA GLU A 541 32.47 3.78 24.86
C GLU A 541 32.98 2.38 25.23
N VAL A 542 33.62 2.23 26.40
CA VAL A 542 34.15 0.94 26.87
C VAL A 542 33.04 -0.10 26.97
N VAL A 543 31.90 0.25 27.59
CA VAL A 543 30.79 -0.67 27.79
C VAL A 543 30.15 -1.07 26.46
N ALA A 544 29.86 -0.12 25.59
CA ALA A 544 29.22 -0.35 24.30
C ALA A 544 30.09 -1.22 23.39
N GLN A 545 31.34 -0.83 23.15
CA GLN A 545 32.30 -1.59 22.33
C GLN A 545 32.47 -3.01 22.85
N THR A 546 32.63 -3.19 24.16
CA THR A 546 32.85 -4.51 24.76
C THR A 546 31.62 -5.41 24.67
N PHE A 547 30.41 -4.89 24.93
CA PHE A 547 29.19 -5.68 24.83
C PHE A 547 28.83 -6.04 23.39
N LEU A 548 29.09 -5.14 22.43
CA LEU A 548 28.95 -5.43 21.02
C LEU A 548 29.93 -6.53 20.58
N ASP A 549 31.17 -6.49 21.07
CA ASP A 549 32.19 -7.53 20.81
C ASP A 549 31.79 -8.90 21.34
N ILE A 550 31.34 -8.98 22.59
CA ILE A 550 30.82 -10.21 23.18
C ILE A 550 29.60 -10.75 22.40
N GLY A 551 28.75 -9.85 21.89
CA GLY A 551 27.55 -10.16 21.12
C GLY A 551 27.76 -10.38 19.62
N SER A 552 28.97 -10.22 19.10
CA SER A 552 29.23 -10.03 17.66
C SER A 552 29.03 -11.26 16.78
N LYS A 553 29.01 -12.46 17.38
CA LYS A 553 28.98 -13.73 16.64
C LYS A 553 27.69 -13.94 15.83
N SER A 554 26.54 -13.53 16.35
CA SER A 554 25.25 -13.60 15.64
C SER A 554 24.21 -12.69 16.27
N PHE A 555 23.09 -12.45 15.58
CA PHE A 555 21.98 -11.64 16.12
C PHE A 555 21.50 -12.16 17.48
N THR A 556 21.45 -13.47 17.67
CA THR A 556 21.04 -14.08 18.95
C THR A 556 22.04 -13.79 20.07
N HIS A 557 23.35 -13.75 19.79
CA HIS A 557 24.35 -13.41 20.80
C HIS A 557 24.19 -11.95 21.23
N LEU A 558 24.02 -11.04 20.28
CA LEU A 558 23.73 -9.64 20.57
C LEU A 558 22.47 -9.49 21.43
N ILE A 559 21.36 -10.12 21.03
CA ILE A 559 20.11 -10.11 21.80
C ILE A 559 20.33 -10.62 23.23
N THR A 560 21.02 -11.74 23.39
CA THR A 560 21.31 -12.34 24.71
C THR A 560 22.09 -11.37 25.60
N VAL A 561 23.08 -10.66 25.04
CA VAL A 561 23.87 -9.67 25.77
C VAL A 561 23.01 -8.48 26.17
N LEU A 562 22.17 -7.96 25.25
CA LEU A 562 21.29 -6.82 25.53
C LEU A 562 20.22 -7.17 26.58
N GLU A 563 19.61 -8.35 26.52
CA GLU A 563 18.61 -8.79 27.51
C GLU A 563 19.22 -8.91 28.90
N ARG A 564 20.43 -9.46 28.99
CA ARG A 564 21.07 -9.72 30.28
C ARG A 564 21.75 -8.49 30.86
N TYR A 565 22.42 -7.71 30.04
CA TYR A 565 23.32 -6.64 30.47
C TYR A 565 22.90 -5.24 30.00
N GLY A 566 21.79 -5.10 29.27
CA GLY A 566 21.29 -3.81 28.77
C GLY A 566 21.02 -2.80 29.90
N GLN A 567 20.67 -3.25 31.10
CA GLN A 567 20.53 -2.36 32.26
C GLN A 567 21.84 -1.66 32.67
N VAL A 568 23.00 -2.23 32.36
CA VAL A 568 24.29 -1.56 32.56
C VAL A 568 24.40 -0.39 31.57
N ILE A 569 24.05 -0.61 30.30
CA ILE A 569 24.00 0.44 29.28
C ILE A 569 23.03 1.55 29.71
N ALA A 570 21.81 1.18 30.12
CA ALA A 570 20.78 2.14 30.54
C ALA A 570 21.20 3.00 31.75
N LYS A 571 22.05 2.49 32.64
CA LYS A 571 22.60 3.29 33.76
C LYS A 571 23.68 4.27 33.32
N VAL A 572 24.48 3.90 32.33
CA VAL A 572 25.51 4.79 31.77
C VAL A 572 24.87 5.86 30.89
N CYS A 573 23.85 5.51 30.11
CA CYS A 573 23.05 6.41 29.29
C CYS A 573 21.98 7.13 30.13
N SER A 574 22.34 8.24 30.77
CA SER A 574 21.43 9.01 31.62
C SER A 574 20.56 10.04 30.88
N ASN A 575 20.85 10.32 29.61
CA ASN A 575 20.17 11.34 28.81
C ASN A 575 20.24 11.03 27.29
N GLU A 576 19.45 11.77 26.51
CA GLU A 576 19.38 11.61 25.05
C GLU A 576 20.73 11.85 24.33
N ASP A 577 21.61 12.71 24.85
CA ASP A 577 22.91 12.98 24.22
C ASP A 577 23.85 11.78 24.33
N LEU A 578 23.80 11.06 25.46
CA LEU A 578 24.51 9.80 25.65
C LEU A 578 23.86 8.65 24.87
N GLU A 579 22.55 8.67 24.63
CA GLU A 579 21.89 7.73 23.70
C GLU A 579 22.37 7.95 22.26
N VAL A 580 22.56 9.21 21.83
CA VAL A 580 23.15 9.55 20.53
C VAL A 580 24.59 9.04 20.44
N GLU A 581 25.38 9.22 21.50
CA GLU A 581 26.76 8.72 21.54
C GLU A 581 26.84 7.18 21.52
N LEU A 582 25.92 6.50 22.20
CA LEU A 582 25.80 5.04 22.12
C LEU A 582 25.59 4.59 20.67
N MET A 583 24.74 5.27 19.92
CA MET A 583 24.52 4.96 18.51
C MET A 583 25.72 5.28 17.63
N ASN A 584 26.50 6.32 17.95
CA ASN A 584 27.79 6.58 17.31
C ASN A 584 28.74 5.40 17.51
N GLU A 585 28.86 4.88 18.74
CA GLU A 585 29.69 3.72 19.04
C GLU A 585 29.22 2.45 18.33
N VAL A 586 27.90 2.22 18.25
CA VAL A 586 27.33 1.12 17.45
C VAL A 586 27.70 1.27 15.97
N GLY A 587 27.60 2.49 15.42
CA GLY A 587 27.94 2.79 14.03
C GLY A 587 29.44 2.66 13.73
N LEU A 588 30.32 3.01 14.67
CA LEU A 588 31.76 2.81 14.57
C LEU A 588 32.11 1.31 14.58
N TYR A 589 31.57 0.57 15.55
CA TYR A 589 31.81 -0.86 15.70
C TYR A 589 31.32 -1.66 14.48
N TRP A 590 30.15 -1.30 13.94
CA TRP A 590 29.56 -1.95 12.75
C TRP A 590 29.73 -1.13 11.47
N ARG A 591 30.80 -0.33 11.34
CA ARG A 591 31.02 0.55 10.16
C ARG A 591 31.01 -0.18 8.81
N ASN A 592 31.39 -1.47 8.81
CA ASN A 592 31.40 -2.33 7.61
C ASN A 592 30.09 -3.11 7.40
N SER A 593 29.11 -2.98 8.30
CA SER A 593 27.84 -3.70 8.25
C SER A 593 26.66 -2.78 8.59
N THR A 594 26.05 -2.25 7.53
CA THR A 594 24.80 -1.46 7.59
C THR A 594 23.67 -2.26 8.25
N GLN A 595 23.54 -3.56 7.92
CA GLN A 595 22.55 -4.47 8.50
C GLN A 595 22.73 -4.60 10.02
N MET A 596 23.96 -4.87 10.49
CA MET A 596 24.20 -5.02 11.93
C MET A 596 23.97 -3.72 12.69
N THR A 597 24.36 -2.58 12.10
CA THR A 597 24.08 -1.27 12.67
C THR A 597 22.57 -1.08 12.87
N ALA A 598 21.77 -1.31 11.83
CA ALA A 598 20.32 -1.17 11.88
C ALA A 598 19.67 -2.15 12.87
N VAL A 599 20.10 -3.42 12.89
CA VAL A 599 19.58 -4.44 13.82
C VAL A 599 19.94 -4.11 15.27
N ALA A 600 21.17 -3.68 15.55
CA ALA A 600 21.59 -3.35 16.91
C ALA A 600 20.79 -2.17 17.47
N ILE A 601 20.65 -1.10 16.69
CA ILE A 601 19.82 0.07 17.06
C ILE A 601 18.35 -0.35 17.23
N ASP A 602 17.79 -1.14 16.32
CA ASP A 602 16.41 -1.61 16.43
C ASP A 602 16.14 -2.41 17.72
N ARG A 603 17.09 -3.28 18.10
CA ARG A 603 16.99 -4.07 19.34
C ARG A 603 17.19 -3.21 20.58
N MET A 604 18.15 -2.28 20.58
CA MET A 604 18.34 -1.34 21.68
C MET A 604 17.08 -0.48 21.89
N MET A 605 16.43 -0.03 20.82
CA MET A 605 15.14 0.66 20.87
C MET A 605 14.04 -0.25 21.43
N GLY A 606 13.96 -1.51 21.00
CA GLY A 606 13.00 -2.50 21.51
C GLY A 606 13.14 -2.77 23.02
N TYR A 607 14.36 -2.78 23.54
CA TYR A 607 14.66 -2.91 24.97
C TYR A 607 14.60 -1.58 25.74
N ARG A 608 14.20 -0.48 25.08
CA ARG A 608 14.13 0.88 25.66
C ARG A 608 15.47 1.38 26.20
N LEU A 609 16.58 0.98 25.56
CA LEU A 609 17.92 1.48 25.86
C LEU A 609 18.20 2.80 25.13
N ILE A 610 17.49 3.05 24.03
CA ILE A 610 17.51 4.29 23.27
C ILE A 610 16.07 4.71 22.95
N SER A 611 15.82 6.01 22.99
CA SER A 611 14.52 6.60 22.69
C SER A 611 14.36 6.91 21.19
N ASN A 612 13.12 6.94 20.70
CA ASN A 612 12.84 7.32 19.31
C ASN A 612 13.28 8.77 19.02
N ARG A 613 13.27 9.64 20.03
CA ARG A 613 13.76 11.02 19.94
C ARG A 613 15.27 11.10 19.75
N ALA A 614 16.03 10.28 20.49
CA ALA A 614 17.48 10.18 20.28
C ALA A 614 17.80 9.65 18.89
N ILE A 615 17.04 8.68 18.36
CA ILE A 615 17.21 8.20 16.99
C ILE A 615 17.05 9.33 15.97
N VAL A 616 16.01 10.17 16.12
CA VAL A 616 15.85 11.36 15.26
C VAL A 616 17.09 12.26 15.35
N LYS A 617 17.51 12.63 16.56
CA LYS A 617 18.71 13.46 16.76
C LYS A 617 19.97 12.86 16.13
N TRP A 618 20.15 11.54 16.24
CA TRP A 618 21.30 10.84 15.67
C TRP A 618 21.28 10.80 14.14
N VAL A 619 20.11 10.56 13.53
CA VAL A 619 19.93 10.59 12.07
C VAL A 619 20.26 11.97 11.50
N PHE A 620 19.82 13.05 12.17
CA PHE A 620 20.13 14.43 11.79
C PHE A 620 21.40 14.99 12.44
N SER A 621 22.31 14.12 12.90
CA SER A 621 23.62 14.55 13.39
C SER A 621 24.63 14.72 12.25
N SER A 622 25.72 15.43 12.52
CA SER A 622 26.81 15.65 11.55
C SER A 622 27.45 14.36 11.02
N VAL A 623 27.32 13.23 11.72
CA VAL A 623 27.84 11.93 11.29
C VAL A 623 27.05 11.35 10.11
N ASN A 624 25.77 11.69 9.98
CA ASN A 624 24.85 11.08 9.02
C ASN A 624 24.34 12.05 7.94
N ILE A 625 24.22 13.34 8.23
CA ILE A 625 23.61 14.34 7.33
C ILE A 625 24.19 14.24 5.92
N ASP A 626 25.51 14.19 5.75
CA ASP A 626 26.14 14.22 4.42
C ASP A 626 26.02 12.90 3.64
N THR A 627 25.35 11.89 4.21
CA THR A 627 25.18 10.57 3.60
C THR A 627 23.76 10.30 3.07
N PHE A 628 22.82 11.22 3.31
CA PHE A 628 21.39 11.05 3.01
C PHE A 628 21.08 10.66 1.56
N HIS A 629 21.88 11.12 0.61
CA HIS A 629 21.69 10.86 -0.83
C HIS A 629 22.52 9.69 -1.37
N VAL A 630 23.38 9.07 -0.56
CA VAL A 630 24.26 7.95 -0.97
C VAL A 630 24.02 6.67 -0.17
N SER A 631 23.20 6.70 0.88
CA SER A 631 22.89 5.53 1.70
C SER A 631 21.46 5.56 2.24
N ASP A 632 20.77 4.41 2.19
CA ASP A 632 19.46 4.23 2.82
C ASP A 632 19.55 3.99 4.35
N ARG A 633 20.74 3.68 4.91
CA ARG A 633 20.90 3.28 6.31
C ARG A 633 20.26 4.26 7.32
N PRO A 634 20.49 5.58 7.26
CA PRO A 634 19.86 6.52 8.20
C PRO A 634 18.34 6.50 8.09
N TRP A 635 17.82 6.38 6.86
CA TRP A 635 16.40 6.36 6.57
C TRP A 635 15.72 5.06 6.99
N GLU A 636 16.38 3.90 6.84
CA GLU A 636 15.92 2.60 7.35
C GLU A 636 15.73 2.66 8.87
N ILE A 637 16.72 3.20 9.59
CA ILE A 637 16.67 3.34 11.05
C ILE A 637 15.57 4.32 11.47
N LEU A 638 15.46 5.47 10.80
CA LEU A 638 14.43 6.46 11.07
C LEU A 638 13.03 5.90 10.85
N ARG A 639 12.79 5.21 9.72
CA ARG A 639 11.51 4.55 9.42
C ARG A 639 11.16 3.51 10.49
N ASN A 640 12.12 2.72 10.96
CA ASN A 640 11.89 1.75 12.03
C ASN A 640 11.42 2.42 13.34
N ALA A 641 12.01 3.55 13.70
CA ALA A 641 11.63 4.30 14.90
C ALA A 641 10.21 4.89 14.80
N VAL A 642 9.90 5.54 13.67
CA VAL A 642 8.56 6.13 13.47
C VAL A 642 7.50 5.04 13.35
N ASN A 643 7.76 3.96 12.60
CA ASN A 643 6.86 2.81 12.48
C ASN A 643 6.53 2.20 13.85
N LYS A 644 7.51 2.04 14.75
CA LYS A 644 7.24 1.51 16.10
C LYS A 644 6.32 2.43 16.92
N THR A 645 6.48 3.75 16.82
CA THR A 645 5.56 4.72 17.45
C THR A 645 4.14 4.58 16.89
N CYS A 646 3.98 4.59 15.56
CA CYS A 646 2.68 4.50 14.91
C CYS A 646 2.00 3.14 15.17
N ASN A 647 2.76 2.03 15.15
CA ASN A 647 2.24 0.70 15.46
C ASN A 647 1.71 0.63 16.89
N ARG A 648 2.41 1.23 17.88
CA ARG A 648 1.92 1.29 19.26
C ARG A 648 0.58 2.04 19.35
N LEU A 649 0.42 3.14 18.60
CA LEU A 649 -0.85 3.87 18.56
C LEU A 649 -1.97 3.04 17.92
N ALA A 650 -1.69 2.39 16.79
CA ALA A 650 -2.63 1.52 16.11
C ALA A 650 -3.06 0.34 17.00
N ASP A 651 -2.12 -0.31 17.69
CA ASP A 651 -2.39 -1.39 18.63
C ASP A 651 -3.27 -0.92 19.79
N LEU A 652 -2.98 0.23 20.40
CA LEU A 652 -3.80 0.81 21.47
C LEU A 652 -5.22 1.14 20.99
N ARG A 653 -5.38 1.76 19.81
CA ARG A 653 -6.71 2.05 19.23
C ARG A 653 -7.50 0.76 18.98
N LYS A 654 -6.83 -0.28 18.46
CA LYS A 654 -7.44 -1.59 18.22
C LYS A 654 -7.86 -2.25 19.53
N GLU A 655 -7.01 -2.24 20.54
CA GLU A 655 -7.33 -2.76 21.88
C GLU A 655 -8.54 -2.03 22.48
N ILE A 656 -8.58 -0.69 22.41
CA ILE A 656 -9.73 0.10 22.87
C ILE A 656 -11.00 -0.33 22.15
N ALA A 657 -10.99 -0.40 20.82
CA ALA A 657 -12.16 -0.82 20.05
C ALA A 657 -12.64 -2.24 20.41
N THR A 658 -11.72 -3.17 20.68
CA THR A 658 -12.09 -4.52 21.15
C THR A 658 -12.69 -4.51 22.56
N LEU A 659 -12.15 -3.68 23.46
CA LEU A 659 -12.64 -3.54 24.82
C LEU A 659 -13.99 -2.82 24.88
N GLU A 660 -14.23 -1.83 24.00
CA GLU A 660 -15.52 -1.14 23.89
C GLU A 660 -16.62 -2.10 23.40
N LYS A 661 -16.32 -2.97 22.42
CA LYS A 661 -17.25 -4.03 22.02
C LYS A 661 -17.56 -5.00 23.16
N ALA A 662 -16.54 -5.38 23.93
CA ALA A 662 -16.72 -6.24 25.10
C ALA A 662 -17.52 -5.55 26.22
N ALA A 663 -17.30 -4.25 26.44
CA ALA A 663 -18.05 -3.43 27.40
C ALA A 663 -19.52 -3.31 26.99
N HIS A 664 -19.81 -3.04 25.71
CA HIS A 664 -21.18 -3.00 25.19
C HIS A 664 -21.90 -4.35 25.36
N ALA A 665 -21.22 -5.46 25.05
CA ALA A 665 -21.77 -6.80 25.27
C ALA A 665 -22.02 -7.09 26.77
N ALA A 666 -21.14 -6.61 27.66
CA ALA A 666 -21.34 -6.71 29.10
C ALA A 666 -22.53 -5.85 29.58
N GLU A 667 -22.71 -4.65 29.02
CA GLU A 667 -23.85 -3.77 29.30
C GLU A 667 -25.17 -4.42 28.87
N GLU A 668 -25.24 -4.98 27.67
CA GLU A 668 -26.41 -5.74 27.20
C GLU A 668 -26.74 -6.93 28.13
N SER A 669 -25.72 -7.69 28.53
CA SER A 669 -25.87 -8.81 29.46
C SER A 669 -26.33 -8.36 30.85
N SER A 670 -25.83 -7.22 31.32
CA SER A 670 -26.24 -6.59 32.58
C SER A 670 -27.69 -6.11 32.52
N LEU A 671 -28.09 -5.45 31.43
CA LEU A 671 -29.47 -5.03 31.20
C LEU A 671 -30.43 -6.22 31.17
N LYS A 672 -30.04 -7.32 30.50
CA LYS A 672 -30.82 -8.57 30.49
C LYS A 672 -30.95 -9.16 31.90
N SER A 673 -29.83 -9.27 32.62
CA SER A 673 -29.82 -9.81 33.99
C SER A 673 -30.63 -8.94 34.97
N ALA A 674 -30.64 -7.61 34.78
CA ALA A 674 -31.44 -6.68 35.56
C ALA A 674 -32.95 -6.84 35.26
N LYS A 675 -33.33 -6.97 33.99
CA LYS A 675 -34.71 -7.27 33.58
C LYS A 675 -35.19 -8.61 34.15
N ASP A 676 -34.40 -9.66 34.03
CA ASP A 676 -34.73 -10.99 34.57
C ASP A 676 -34.93 -10.94 36.10
N TYR A 677 -34.14 -10.14 36.83
CA TYR A 677 -34.30 -9.92 38.26
C TYR A 677 -35.56 -9.11 38.59
N GLU A 678 -35.85 -8.04 37.85
CA GLU A 678 -37.02 -7.19 38.06
C GLU A 678 -38.33 -7.92 37.75
N GLU A 679 -38.37 -8.69 36.65
CA GLU A 679 -39.50 -9.58 36.34
C GLU A 679 -39.71 -10.62 37.44
N ALA A 680 -38.65 -11.26 37.92
CA ALA A 680 -38.74 -12.24 39.01
C ALA A 680 -39.22 -11.60 40.33
N LYS A 681 -38.84 -10.35 40.59
CA LYS A 681 -39.28 -9.57 41.76
C LYS A 681 -40.76 -9.21 41.66
N LEU A 682 -41.23 -8.70 40.51
CA LEU A 682 -42.64 -8.36 40.27
C LEU A 682 -43.55 -9.59 40.35
N ILE A 683 -43.11 -10.74 39.81
CA ILE A 683 -43.84 -12.01 39.93
C ILE A 683 -43.96 -12.42 41.40
N SER A 684 -42.88 -12.26 42.20
CA SER A 684 -42.89 -12.56 43.62
C SER A 684 -43.84 -11.66 44.42
N GLU A 685 -43.87 -10.35 44.13
CA GLU A 685 -44.72 -9.35 44.79
C GLU A 685 -46.21 -9.50 44.40
N ALA A 686 -46.52 -9.90 43.16
CA ALA A 686 -47.89 -10.16 42.70
C ALA A 686 -48.54 -11.41 43.32
N THR A 687 -47.73 -12.39 43.77
CA THR A 687 -48.20 -13.62 44.44
C THR A 687 -48.50 -13.48 45.92
N ASP A 688 -48.27 -12.31 46.55
CA ASP A 688 -48.46 -12.10 47.99
C ASP A 688 -49.95 -12.08 48.43
N GLY A 689 -50.88 -12.38 47.50
CA GLY A 689 -52.32 -12.42 47.74
C GLY A 689 -52.99 -13.80 47.81
N LYS A 690 -52.47 -14.88 47.18
CA LYS A 690 -53.07 -16.24 47.22
C LYS A 690 -52.05 -17.35 46.84
N GLU A 691 -51.77 -18.26 47.80
CA GLU A 691 -51.08 -19.58 47.67
C GLU A 691 -49.58 -19.62 47.24
N PRO A 692 -48.81 -20.67 47.59
CA PRO A 692 -47.41 -20.55 48.01
C PRO A 692 -46.47 -20.12 46.87
N GLY A 693 -45.89 -18.94 47.06
CA GLY A 693 -45.06 -18.21 46.09
C GLY A 693 -43.77 -18.91 45.67
N GLN A 694 -43.21 -18.43 44.54
CA GLN A 694 -41.90 -18.85 44.06
C GLN A 694 -40.83 -18.71 45.16
N PRO A 695 -39.86 -19.65 45.26
CA PRO A 695 -38.94 -19.67 46.38
C PRO A 695 -38.03 -18.43 46.38
N PRO A 696 -37.90 -17.72 47.53
CA PRO A 696 -37.02 -16.56 47.72
C PRO A 696 -35.56 -16.76 47.25
N ALA A 697 -35.13 -18.02 47.14
CA ALA A 697 -33.82 -18.40 46.63
C ALA A 697 -33.60 -18.07 45.14
N ARG A 698 -34.64 -18.08 44.29
CA ARG A 698 -34.50 -17.74 42.86
C ARG A 698 -34.24 -16.25 42.66
N VAL A 699 -35.01 -15.40 43.34
CA VAL A 699 -34.84 -13.94 43.30
C VAL A 699 -33.46 -13.55 43.83
N LYS A 700 -33.02 -14.10 44.97
CA LYS A 700 -31.66 -13.90 45.50
C LYS A 700 -30.55 -14.35 44.54
N ARG A 701 -30.76 -15.44 43.79
CA ARG A 701 -29.77 -15.90 42.80
C ARG A 701 -29.67 -14.93 41.62
N LEU A 702 -30.80 -14.43 41.12
CA LEU A 702 -30.85 -13.44 40.04
C LEU A 702 -30.29 -12.09 40.50
N GLU A 703 -30.49 -11.71 41.76
CA GLU A 703 -29.85 -10.55 42.39
C GLU A 703 -28.33 -10.64 42.34
N ILE A 704 -27.76 -11.77 42.78
CA ILE A 704 -26.31 -12.02 42.73
C ILE A 704 -25.80 -12.00 41.29
N TYR A 705 -26.55 -12.54 40.32
CA TYR A 705 -26.18 -12.47 38.91
C TYR A 705 -26.22 -11.04 38.35
N ALA A 706 -27.24 -10.25 38.70
CA ALA A 706 -27.33 -8.85 38.30
C ALA A 706 -26.21 -8.02 38.94
N GLU A 707 -25.87 -8.23 40.21
CA GLU A 707 -24.73 -7.58 40.87
C GLU A 707 -23.40 -7.95 40.23
N ARG A 708 -23.20 -9.23 39.90
CA ARG A 708 -22.00 -9.69 39.19
C ARG A 708 -21.89 -9.06 37.81
N ALA A 709 -22.98 -9.04 37.04
CA ALA A 709 -23.01 -8.43 35.72
C ALA A 709 -22.71 -6.92 35.78
N ARG A 710 -23.22 -6.18 36.78
CA ARG A 710 -22.84 -4.78 37.02
C ARG A 710 -21.36 -4.60 37.33
N LYS A 711 -20.78 -5.51 38.12
CA LYS A 711 -19.35 -5.49 38.43
C LYS A 711 -18.49 -5.80 37.20
N ASP A 712 -18.94 -6.71 36.35
CA ASP A 712 -18.26 -7.04 35.10
C ASP A 712 -18.28 -5.84 34.13
N VAL A 713 -19.40 -5.12 34.04
CA VAL A 713 -19.49 -3.83 33.32
C VAL A 713 -18.51 -2.81 33.88
N ALA A 714 -18.48 -2.59 35.20
CA ALA A 714 -17.57 -1.64 35.82
C ALA A 714 -16.09 -1.97 35.51
N THR A 715 -15.72 -3.25 35.59
CA THR A 715 -14.37 -3.73 35.28
C THR A 715 -14.01 -3.53 33.80
N ALA A 716 -14.97 -3.76 32.90
CA ALA A 716 -14.80 -3.52 31.47
C ALA A 716 -14.61 -2.02 31.18
N CYS A 717 -15.43 -1.14 31.77
CA CYS A 717 -15.32 0.31 31.63
C CYS A 717 -13.99 0.85 32.20
N GLU A 718 -13.54 0.37 33.36
CA GLU A 718 -12.22 0.71 33.93
C GLU A 718 -11.08 0.31 32.98
N SER A 719 -11.17 -0.85 32.34
CA SER A 719 -10.17 -1.33 31.39
C SER A 719 -10.12 -0.47 30.12
N VAL A 720 -11.29 -0.05 29.60
CA VAL A 720 -11.39 0.89 28.47
C VAL A 720 -10.75 2.22 28.85
N GLU A 721 -11.08 2.78 30.01
CA GLU A 721 -10.57 4.08 30.46
C GLU A 721 -9.05 4.06 30.67
N ALA A 722 -8.52 3.01 31.30
CA ALA A 722 -7.08 2.84 31.48
C ALA A 722 -6.32 2.83 30.12
N LYS A 723 -6.91 2.20 29.10
CA LYS A 723 -6.33 2.18 27.75
C LYS A 723 -6.49 3.53 27.03
N LYS A 724 -7.59 4.26 27.23
CA LYS A 724 -7.75 5.64 26.73
C LYS A 724 -6.71 6.60 27.30
N VAL A 725 -6.42 6.50 28.60
CA VAL A 725 -5.34 7.26 29.24
C VAL A 725 -3.97 6.89 28.64
N ALA A 726 -3.70 5.59 28.45
CA ALA A 726 -2.46 5.15 27.81
C ALA A 726 -2.32 5.63 26.36
N LEU A 727 -3.42 5.66 25.60
CA LEU A 727 -3.46 6.22 24.25
C LEU A 727 -3.18 7.73 24.26
N SER A 728 -3.79 8.48 25.17
CA SER A 728 -3.52 9.92 25.31
C SER A 728 -2.04 10.21 25.55
N GLY A 729 -1.40 9.50 26.49
CA GLY A 729 0.03 9.63 26.73
C GLY A 729 0.89 9.26 25.51
N ALA A 730 0.50 8.21 24.77
CA ALA A 730 1.19 7.82 23.54
C ALA A 730 1.02 8.86 22.41
N ILE A 731 -0.14 9.53 22.33
CA ILE A 731 -0.39 10.62 21.39
C ILE A 731 0.51 11.82 21.71
N ASP A 732 0.68 12.17 22.99
CA ASP A 732 1.60 13.24 23.40
C ASP A 732 3.07 12.92 23.08
N GLU A 733 3.50 11.68 23.32
CA GLU A 733 4.82 11.18 22.91
C GLU A 733 5.00 11.28 21.38
N SER A 734 3.98 10.90 20.61
CA SER A 734 3.95 10.98 19.15
C SER A 734 4.06 12.42 18.66
N LYS A 735 3.29 13.35 19.25
CA LYS A 735 3.36 14.78 18.97
C LYS A 735 4.79 15.30 19.15
N ALA A 736 5.41 15.00 20.30
CA ALA A 736 6.78 15.43 20.58
C ALA A 736 7.80 14.85 19.58
N LEU A 737 7.62 13.61 19.14
CA LEU A 737 8.47 12.95 18.15
C LEU A 737 8.32 13.60 16.77
N PHE A 738 7.09 13.80 16.28
CA PHE A 738 6.86 14.42 14.97
C PHE A 738 7.31 15.88 14.94
N THR A 739 7.06 16.65 16.00
CA THR A 739 7.58 18.02 16.11
C THR A 739 9.11 18.04 16.03
N LEU A 740 9.81 17.14 16.73
CA LEU A 740 11.27 17.03 16.65
C LEU A 740 11.73 16.61 15.25
N LEU A 741 11.05 15.64 14.64
CA LEU A 741 11.35 15.14 13.30
C LEU A 741 11.26 16.25 12.25
N PHE A 742 10.14 16.96 12.20
CA PHE A 742 9.95 18.03 11.23
C PHE A 742 10.87 19.22 11.50
N LYS A 743 11.11 19.61 12.76
CA LYS A 743 12.13 20.64 13.10
C LYS A 743 13.50 20.23 12.58
N SER A 744 13.91 18.97 12.79
CA SER A 744 15.21 18.47 12.32
C SER A 744 15.33 18.51 10.79
N PHE A 745 14.26 18.21 10.05
CA PHE A 745 14.23 18.41 8.60
C PHE A 745 14.37 19.89 8.22
N VAL A 746 13.60 20.77 8.85
CA VAL A 746 13.63 22.22 8.58
C VAL A 746 15.01 22.80 8.84
N ASP A 747 15.62 22.47 9.98
CA ASP A 747 16.92 22.98 10.38
C ASP A 747 18.01 22.62 9.36
N VAL A 748 18.11 21.35 8.96
CA VAL A 748 19.16 20.91 8.03
C VAL A 748 18.89 21.43 6.61
N LEU A 749 17.63 21.44 6.15
CA LEU A 749 17.27 21.93 4.81
C LEU A 749 17.47 23.44 4.68
N ASN A 750 17.10 24.24 5.68
CA ASN A 750 17.28 25.70 5.64
C ASN A 750 18.76 26.11 5.49
N THR A 751 19.69 25.30 5.98
CA THR A 751 21.14 25.58 5.83
C THR A 751 21.70 25.26 4.45
N LYS A 752 21.02 24.40 3.66
CA LYS A 752 21.53 23.83 2.40
C LYS A 752 20.72 24.22 1.16
N LEU A 753 19.47 24.68 1.32
CA LEU A 753 18.64 25.09 0.19
C LEU A 753 19.09 26.46 -0.37
N PRO A 754 19.07 26.62 -1.71
CA PRO A 754 19.33 27.91 -2.35
C PRO A 754 18.26 28.94 -1.98
N ALA A 755 18.64 30.22 -1.91
CA ALA A 755 17.70 31.29 -1.62
C ALA A 755 16.62 31.41 -2.71
N VAL A 756 15.41 31.76 -2.31
CA VAL A 756 14.30 32.05 -3.23
C VAL A 756 14.63 33.33 -4.03
N SER A 757 14.33 33.32 -5.33
CA SER A 757 14.53 34.49 -6.20
C SER A 757 13.74 35.71 -5.67
N PRO A 758 14.23 36.95 -5.81
CA PRO A 758 13.47 38.16 -5.47
C PRO A 758 12.13 38.26 -6.23
N ASP A 759 11.98 37.56 -7.36
CA ASP A 759 10.74 37.50 -8.14
C ASP A 759 9.74 36.42 -7.63
N GLY A 760 10.08 35.70 -6.56
CA GLY A 760 9.23 34.67 -5.97
C GLY A 760 9.29 33.30 -6.66
N GLU A 761 10.12 33.15 -7.70
CA GLU A 761 10.33 31.87 -8.38
C GLU A 761 11.12 30.89 -7.51
N LEU A 762 10.62 29.65 -7.43
CA LEU A 762 11.26 28.57 -6.69
C LEU A 762 12.51 28.07 -7.43
N PRO A 763 13.62 27.79 -6.72
CA PRO A 763 14.81 27.21 -7.33
C PRO A 763 14.50 25.84 -7.94
N ASN A 764 14.78 25.67 -9.23
CA ASN A 764 14.68 24.37 -9.90
C ASN A 764 15.93 23.54 -9.60
N LEU A 765 15.86 22.67 -8.59
CA LEU A 765 16.97 21.80 -8.20
C LEU A 765 17.35 20.76 -9.27
N ARG A 766 16.54 20.60 -10.32
CA ARG A 766 16.76 19.64 -11.42
C ARG A 766 17.34 20.29 -12.68
N SER A 767 17.36 21.63 -12.78
CA SER A 767 18.01 22.34 -13.88
C SER A 767 19.52 22.34 -13.67
N GLY A 768 20.19 21.23 -14.02
CA GLY A 768 21.59 20.95 -13.72
C GLY A 768 22.56 22.12 -13.92
N ASN A 769 23.68 22.11 -13.17
CA ASN A 769 24.66 23.19 -13.21
C ASN A 769 25.35 23.25 -14.58
N ALA A 770 25.18 24.36 -15.31
CA ALA A 770 25.81 24.61 -16.61
C ALA A 770 27.35 24.71 -16.58
N ASN A 771 27.99 24.52 -15.41
CA ASN A 771 29.39 24.84 -15.16
C ASN A 771 30.26 23.66 -14.70
N GLU A 772 29.71 22.43 -14.60
CA GLU A 772 30.50 21.22 -14.30
C GLU A 772 30.67 20.36 -15.57
N LYS A 773 31.90 19.88 -15.82
CA LYS A 773 32.24 19.08 -17.00
C LYS A 773 31.43 17.78 -17.00
N CYS A 774 30.55 17.65 -17.99
CA CYS A 774 29.77 16.46 -18.30
C CYS A 774 30.68 15.22 -18.43
N VAL A 775 30.31 14.11 -17.79
CA VAL A 775 30.93 12.80 -18.06
C VAL A 775 30.18 12.19 -19.24
N GLU A 776 30.80 12.19 -20.41
CA GLU A 776 30.25 11.59 -21.62
C GLU A 776 30.42 10.06 -21.55
N VAL A 777 29.32 9.32 -21.69
CA VAL A 777 29.33 7.84 -21.81
C VAL A 777 28.59 7.44 -23.08
N ASP A 778 29.23 6.62 -23.91
CA ASP A 778 28.65 6.03 -25.13
C ASP A 778 27.68 4.89 -24.76
N LEU A 779 26.41 5.02 -25.14
CA LEU A 779 25.33 4.06 -24.81
C LEU A 779 24.84 3.23 -26.01
N GLU A 780 25.58 3.19 -27.12
CA GLU A 780 25.10 2.52 -28.35
C GLU A 780 25.03 0.98 -28.31
N ALA A 781 25.44 0.30 -27.23
CA ALA A 781 25.44 -1.16 -27.19
C ALA A 781 24.19 -1.83 -26.58
N ALA A 782 23.31 -1.11 -25.86
CA ALA A 782 22.24 -1.73 -25.07
C ALA A 782 20.84 -1.71 -25.73
N ALA A 783 20.70 -1.09 -26.91
CA ALA A 783 19.40 -0.87 -27.56
C ALA A 783 19.10 -1.79 -28.76
N SER A 784 19.94 -2.78 -29.08
CA SER A 784 19.70 -3.71 -30.21
C SER A 784 19.46 -5.15 -29.76
N MET A 785 18.23 -5.42 -29.31
CA MET A 785 17.64 -6.75 -29.45
C MET A 785 16.15 -6.56 -29.77
N ASP A 786 15.87 -6.44 -31.06
CA ASP A 786 14.53 -6.66 -31.60
C ASP A 786 14.11 -8.09 -31.31
N VAL A 787 12.98 -8.22 -30.63
CA VAL A 787 12.28 -9.50 -30.46
C VAL A 787 11.26 -9.56 -31.58
N ASP A 788 11.70 -9.94 -32.77
CA ASP A 788 10.86 -10.41 -33.88
C ASP A 788 11.74 -11.27 -34.81
N GLN A 789 11.73 -12.59 -34.58
CA GLN A 789 12.11 -13.54 -35.63
C GLN A 789 10.81 -14.10 -36.22
N ASP A 790 10.28 -13.39 -37.21
CA ASP A 790 9.50 -14.00 -38.27
C ASP A 790 10.17 -13.67 -39.61
N ASN A 791 10.44 -14.73 -40.34
CA ASN A 791 11.31 -14.82 -41.49
C ASN A 791 10.46 -14.62 -42.76
N GLU A 792 10.67 -13.56 -43.56
CA GLU A 792 10.52 -13.58 -45.03
C GLU A 792 10.96 -12.26 -45.73
N ASN A 793 11.91 -12.41 -46.67
CA ASN A 793 12.20 -11.62 -47.89
C ASN A 793 12.59 -10.13 -47.84
N GLY A 794 13.91 -9.89 -47.92
CA GLY A 794 14.63 -9.24 -49.04
C GLY A 794 14.15 -7.90 -49.64
N GLY A 795 14.94 -6.85 -49.41
CA GLY A 795 14.96 -5.63 -50.24
C GLY A 795 15.93 -4.57 -49.72
N ALA A 796 16.91 -4.17 -50.53
CA ALA A 796 17.98 -3.22 -50.18
C ALA A 796 17.63 -1.75 -50.54
N ASN A 797 18.36 -0.82 -49.89
CA ASN A 797 18.44 0.65 -50.05
C ASN A 797 17.29 1.42 -49.36
N ASP A 798 17.52 2.51 -48.61
CA ASP A 798 18.37 3.65 -48.95
C ASP A 798 18.72 4.49 -47.69
N SER A 799 19.83 5.24 -47.79
CA SER A 799 20.46 6.07 -46.75
C SER A 799 19.74 7.40 -46.46
N GLY A 800 19.73 7.84 -45.19
CA GLY A 800 19.20 9.15 -44.80
C GLY A 800 19.52 9.60 -43.36
N THR A 801 20.71 10.18 -43.18
CA THR A 801 21.08 11.32 -42.31
C THR A 801 20.44 11.55 -40.92
N ASN A 802 21.33 11.46 -39.91
CA ASN A 802 21.46 12.29 -38.71
C ASN A 802 20.25 12.45 -37.77
N GLY A 803 20.08 11.49 -36.86
CA GLY A 803 19.44 11.72 -35.57
C GLY A 803 20.49 12.10 -34.52
N GLU A 804 20.43 13.33 -34.00
CA GLU A 804 21.18 13.75 -32.81
C GLU A 804 20.69 12.94 -31.60
N GLY A 805 21.39 11.86 -31.27
CA GLY A 805 21.19 11.12 -30.03
C GLY A 805 21.56 12.00 -28.83
N LYS A 806 20.58 12.36 -27.99
CA LYS A 806 20.81 13.02 -26.70
C LYS A 806 21.64 12.10 -25.78
N ARG A 807 22.94 12.39 -25.67
CA ARG A 807 23.88 11.85 -24.67
C ARG A 807 23.37 12.17 -23.25
N GLN A 808 23.09 11.17 -22.41
CA GLN A 808 22.64 11.35 -21.02
C GLN A 808 23.82 11.31 -20.04
N GLY A 809 24.48 12.44 -19.84
CA GLY A 809 25.30 12.68 -18.63
C GLY A 809 24.40 13.04 -17.44
N TYR A 810 24.79 12.64 -16.22
CA TYR A 810 24.10 13.07 -15.00
C TYR A 810 24.63 14.43 -14.54
N ASN A 811 23.81 15.49 -14.67
CA ASN A 811 24.23 16.89 -14.55
C ASN A 811 23.81 17.58 -13.25
N ILE A 812 23.26 16.84 -12.28
CA ILE A 812 22.84 17.39 -10.98
C ILE A 812 24.01 17.27 -10.00
N GLY A 813 24.38 18.39 -9.37
CA GLY A 813 25.45 18.44 -8.38
C GLY A 813 25.11 17.67 -7.09
N GLU A 814 26.12 17.44 -6.25
CA GLU A 814 25.95 16.64 -5.02
C GLU A 814 24.98 17.32 -4.03
N LEU A 815 25.08 18.64 -3.89
CA LEU A 815 24.24 19.41 -2.95
C LEU A 815 22.77 19.42 -3.39
N GLU A 816 22.52 19.66 -4.68
CA GLU A 816 21.17 19.65 -5.24
C GLU A 816 20.55 18.26 -5.12
N GLN A 817 21.33 17.21 -5.37
CA GLN A 817 20.87 15.83 -5.19
C GLN A 817 20.60 15.50 -3.71
N TRP A 818 21.43 16.00 -2.80
CA TRP A 818 21.18 15.92 -1.36
C TRP A 818 19.85 16.59 -0.98
N CYS A 819 19.57 17.78 -1.50
CA CYS A 819 18.31 18.50 -1.26
C CYS A 819 17.11 17.73 -1.82
N LEU A 820 17.21 17.23 -3.06
CA LEU A 820 16.15 16.44 -3.72
C LEU A 820 15.79 15.19 -2.91
N VAL A 821 16.79 14.43 -2.47
CA VAL A 821 16.57 13.22 -1.67
C VAL A 821 15.93 13.55 -0.32
N THR A 822 16.45 14.58 0.36
CA THR A 822 15.98 14.96 1.69
C THR A 822 14.54 15.52 1.65
N LEU A 823 14.21 16.35 0.65
CA LEU A 823 12.84 16.80 0.40
C LEU A 823 11.91 15.65 0.01
N GLY A 824 12.41 14.69 -0.78
CA GLY A 824 11.67 13.48 -1.15
C GLY A 824 11.32 12.62 0.06
N TYR A 825 12.25 12.45 1.01
CA TYR A 825 11.95 11.77 2.27
C TYR A 825 11.00 12.59 3.16
N LEU A 826 11.15 13.91 3.24
CA LEU A 826 10.19 14.77 3.96
C LEU A 826 8.75 14.55 3.42
N LYS A 827 8.57 14.58 2.10
CA LYS A 827 7.29 14.29 1.44
C LYS A 827 6.80 12.88 1.76
N ALA A 828 7.68 11.88 1.67
CA ALA A 828 7.33 10.48 1.94
C ALA A 828 6.88 10.26 3.40
N PHE A 829 7.59 10.81 4.38
CA PHE A 829 7.23 10.73 5.80
C PHE A 829 5.92 11.46 6.09
N SER A 830 5.73 12.66 5.55
CA SER A 830 4.45 13.39 5.66
C SER A 830 3.28 12.56 5.15
N ARG A 831 3.45 11.88 4.01
CA ARG A 831 2.42 11.05 3.37
C ARG A 831 2.16 9.74 4.12
N GLN A 832 3.22 9.01 4.49
CA GLN A 832 3.12 7.69 5.11
C GLN A 832 2.50 7.76 6.52
N TYR A 833 2.77 8.85 7.24
CA TYR A 833 2.34 9.02 8.63
C TYR A 833 1.23 10.05 8.80
N ALA A 834 0.54 10.42 7.72
CA ALA A 834 -0.48 11.48 7.69
C ALA A 834 -1.56 11.30 8.79
N THR A 835 -2.04 10.08 9.03
CA THR A 835 -3.03 9.78 10.09
C THR A 835 -2.56 10.22 11.48
N GLU A 836 -1.26 10.09 11.78
CA GLU A 836 -0.71 10.49 13.07
C GLU A 836 -0.26 11.96 13.10
N ILE A 837 -0.10 12.59 11.93
CA ILE A 837 0.33 13.99 11.80
C ILE A 837 -0.87 14.95 11.91
N TRP A 838 -1.98 14.64 11.24
CA TRP A 838 -3.18 15.51 11.21
C TRP A 838 -3.70 15.96 12.58
N PRO A 839 -3.77 15.11 13.62
CA PRO A 839 -4.17 15.54 14.96
C PRO A 839 -3.33 16.68 15.56
N HIS A 840 -2.09 16.83 15.08
CA HIS A 840 -1.08 17.77 15.59
C HIS A 840 -0.74 18.90 14.61
N ILE A 841 -1.43 19.02 13.48
CA ILE A 841 -1.06 19.94 12.40
C ILE A 841 -0.98 21.41 12.82
N GLU A 842 -1.87 21.89 13.71
CA GLU A 842 -1.84 23.27 14.23
C GLU A 842 -0.57 23.56 15.05
N ALA A 843 -0.06 22.57 15.79
CA ALA A 843 1.19 22.71 16.51
C ALA A 843 2.37 22.71 15.54
N LEU A 844 2.32 21.92 14.47
CA LEU A 844 3.36 21.92 13.44
C LEU A 844 3.36 23.22 12.64
N ASP A 845 2.20 23.76 12.27
CA ASP A 845 2.09 25.04 11.57
C ASP A 845 2.61 26.20 12.43
N SER A 846 2.37 26.18 13.75
CA SER A 846 2.82 27.25 14.66
C SER A 846 4.26 27.12 15.14
N GLU A 847 4.81 25.89 15.26
CA GLU A 847 6.15 25.67 15.80
C GLU A 847 7.21 25.29 14.74
N VAL A 848 6.81 24.81 13.57
CA VAL A 848 7.72 24.20 12.58
C VAL A 848 7.61 24.85 11.21
N PHE A 849 6.40 24.91 10.65
CA PHE A 849 6.16 25.51 9.34
C PHE A 849 5.88 27.01 9.45
N THR A 850 6.62 27.71 10.30
CA THR A 850 6.52 29.16 10.52
C THR A 850 6.95 29.95 9.29
N GLY A 851 6.68 31.27 9.28
CA GLY A 851 7.06 32.22 8.22
C GLY A 851 8.47 32.04 7.64
N ASP A 852 9.41 31.61 8.48
CA ASP A 852 10.84 31.47 8.17
C ASP A 852 11.19 30.13 7.48
N ALA A 853 10.28 29.16 7.43
CA ALA A 853 10.49 27.89 6.76
C ALA A 853 10.53 28.08 5.24
N HIS A 854 11.57 27.55 4.58
CA HIS A 854 11.73 27.65 3.13
C HIS A 854 10.54 27.06 2.36
N LEU A 855 10.10 27.72 1.28
CA LEU A 855 8.90 27.35 0.51
C LEU A 855 8.96 25.90 -0.04
N LEU A 856 10.11 25.43 -0.50
CA LEU A 856 10.29 24.03 -0.94
C LEU A 856 10.02 23.00 0.17
N ILE A 857 10.32 23.34 1.43
CA ILE A 857 10.08 22.46 2.59
C ILE A 857 8.58 22.34 2.82
N ARG A 858 7.87 23.48 2.86
CA ARG A 858 6.41 23.52 2.97
C ARG A 858 5.76 22.76 1.82
N LYS A 859 6.16 23.05 0.57
CA LYS A 859 5.69 22.35 -0.63
C LYS A 859 5.83 20.83 -0.50
N ALA A 860 7.00 20.33 -0.07
CA ALA A 860 7.22 18.90 0.11
C ALA A 860 6.32 18.30 1.21
N ALA A 861 6.28 18.92 2.39
CA ALA A 861 5.49 18.42 3.52
C ALA A 861 3.98 18.50 3.25
N PHE A 862 3.50 19.61 2.70
CA PHE A 862 2.10 19.89 2.42
C PHE A 862 1.58 19.07 1.24
N SER A 863 2.42 18.85 0.21
CA SER A 863 2.11 17.86 -0.83
C SER A 863 1.97 16.46 -0.22
N GLY A 864 2.90 16.03 0.65
CA GLY A 864 2.77 14.73 1.33
C GLY A 864 1.46 14.58 2.11
N LEU A 865 1.00 15.66 2.76
CA LEU A 865 -0.28 15.71 3.49
C LEU A 865 -1.50 15.97 2.59
N SER A 866 -1.35 16.11 1.28
CA SER A 866 -2.43 16.47 0.34
C SER A 866 -3.16 17.78 0.70
N ARG A 867 -2.42 18.76 1.24
CA ARG A 867 -2.92 20.12 1.44
C ARG A 867 -3.01 20.87 0.10
N PRO A 868 -4.06 21.68 -0.10
CA PRO A 868 -4.25 22.40 -1.36
C PRO A 868 -3.12 23.42 -1.59
N SER A 869 -2.78 23.64 -2.85
CA SER A 869 -1.60 24.45 -3.25
C SER A 869 -1.70 25.93 -2.90
N ASN A 870 -2.91 26.43 -2.64
CA ASN A 870 -3.16 27.77 -2.12
C ASN A 870 -2.74 27.95 -0.65
N GLU A 871 -2.38 26.86 0.05
CA GLU A 871 -1.86 26.87 1.41
C GLU A 871 -0.33 26.74 1.50
N TRP A 872 0.37 26.63 0.36
CA TRP A 872 1.81 26.35 0.31
C TRP A 872 2.68 27.56 0.70
#